data_AF-A0A7G9FGF6-F1
#
_entry.id   AF-A0A7G9FGF6-F1
#
_cell.length_a   1.000
_cell.length_b   1.000
_cell.length_c   1.000
_cell.angle_alpha   90.00
_cell.angle_beta   90.00
_cell.angle_gamma   90.00
#
_symmetry.space_group_name_H-M   'P 1'
#
loop_
_entity.id
_entity.type
_entity.pdbx_description
1 polymer ?
#
loop_
_entity_poly.entity_id
_entity_poly.type
_entity_poly.pdbx_seq_one_letter_code
_entity_poly.pdbx_strand_id
1 'polypeptide(L)'
;MKYRKILLTSAIPLAGALIFFLCGKKIIGAHMTENTSTANTADAKRRAFSESDINGNLPKHVFVATLTQTFSRGWEFCLSDGKIMIKKAGSENWALFQGTGLPFPKKKRIAPGDRFDIPKKIVEIAADDDMLLVFDDEKKMFVCPLASNRVDKKFVWTNGFGWPEKKQLVQNDLVAHKRGWATGTRRASIQWYTDRFGNEHNWGTMGVTTVYFLTENGREIRFTDSGLPTDLSDTILGPERGAFSAQNISASGSTLFLIGDDGTMYTRLIDYDTMGCDPMFFKYTYVAEKQRYKGSDYRSNFTRWGLPNEDWYKQPDIELSGNARLSKYICIFQNGKGNDARVLRVAGTDPAGKTGFYYKNLIDTEWSFEPYHLVLSPSAFLSGAKAEAEKKNEYAYVGTVALNGKTINGVTCSVSDMTLTSEGSCTLALHCGDETKSIPLYLVTMWTYMTRYNPVFDGTPKSFFATPHFSEADISSQNETFDALLHGAFGGKNLDLFSATATAWGPYLIFTFGKKPNEYTISLRATKDSESEFKKEMAASSVQNEALRTLDTAKTYTASDVSLLDNIRQENENAIAEADAQMKTYLKNAARSELSRWGYNIFDTITAVTMLNRVDVPKIKTMTSFGGQLMAQNADNFKFISMFELYATPYKISAAKNIIDECDSLKNRIAETGSAKTDEFFKNTYGEYFDALHIPDLTYGTVTYKKKRYETTIRRISASLPALRMEYADETNAQSVIIEFPSLIDDIKKGQDPFTASVVFRTISGSGSAFIKTGIRSYIMSRTGTYTWDGKEAKIEVNKSLTKRLPLFASGKDR
;
A
#
# COMPACT_ATOMS: atom_id res chain seq x y z
N MET A 1 -3.36 -50.57 -24.59
CA MET A 1 -2.38 -49.82 -23.77
C MET A 1 -3.05 -48.62 -23.12
N LYS A 2 -3.56 -48.81 -21.89
CA LYS A 2 -4.12 -47.77 -21.02
C LYS A 2 -3.14 -47.64 -19.85
N TYR A 3 -2.40 -46.55 -19.71
CA TYR A 3 -1.80 -46.02 -18.46
C TYR A 3 -0.98 -44.77 -18.80
N ARG A 4 -1.48 -43.58 -18.39
CA ARG A 4 -0.76 -42.31 -18.08
C ARG A 4 -1.71 -41.12 -18.29
N LYS A 5 -2.58 -40.87 -17.30
CA LYS A 5 -3.30 -39.58 -17.16
C LYS A 5 -3.52 -39.15 -15.70
N ILE A 6 -2.80 -39.75 -14.76
CA ILE A 6 -2.93 -39.50 -13.33
C ILE A 6 -1.51 -39.26 -12.81
N LEU A 7 -1.10 -37.99 -12.63
CA LEU A 7 -0.03 -37.51 -11.73
C LEU A 7 0.49 -36.07 -12.00
N LEU A 8 -0.05 -35.31 -12.97
CA LEU A 8 0.47 -33.96 -13.30
C LEU A 8 -0.34 -32.76 -12.75
N THR A 9 -1.43 -32.99 -12.02
CA THR A 9 -2.44 -31.95 -11.73
C THR A 9 -2.60 -31.54 -10.26
N SER A 10 -1.77 -32.08 -9.37
CA SER A 10 -1.84 -31.84 -7.91
C SER A 10 -0.67 -31.03 -7.34
N ALA A 11 0.40 -30.78 -8.08
CA ALA A 11 1.63 -30.18 -7.51
C ALA A 11 1.58 -28.66 -7.26
N ILE A 12 0.83 -27.88 -8.05
CA ILE A 12 0.78 -26.41 -7.92
C ILE A 12 -0.02 -25.97 -6.68
N PRO A 13 -1.17 -26.57 -6.33
CA PRO A 13 -1.81 -26.33 -5.05
C PRO A 13 -1.05 -26.97 -3.89
N LEU A 14 -0.32 -28.09 -4.10
CA LEU A 14 0.42 -28.75 -3.03
C LEU A 14 1.64 -27.96 -2.55
N ALA A 15 2.36 -27.23 -3.42
CA ALA A 15 3.52 -26.43 -2.98
C ALA A 15 3.09 -25.22 -2.13
N GLY A 16 1.99 -24.56 -2.49
CA GLY A 16 1.36 -23.51 -1.66
C GLY A 16 0.67 -24.06 -0.41
N ALA A 17 0.12 -25.28 -0.47
CA ALA A 17 -0.52 -25.94 0.66
C ALA A 17 0.50 -26.52 1.67
N LEU A 18 1.61 -27.12 1.25
CA LEU A 18 2.60 -27.72 2.16
C LEU A 18 3.28 -26.67 3.05
N ILE A 19 3.45 -25.42 2.56
CA ILE A 19 4.04 -24.31 3.34
C ILE A 19 3.05 -23.77 4.40
N PHE A 20 1.74 -23.94 4.22
CA PHE A 20 0.72 -23.33 5.09
C PHE A 20 -0.17 -24.30 5.88
N PHE A 21 -0.12 -25.61 5.61
CA PHE A 21 -0.92 -26.63 6.33
C PHE A 21 -0.56 -26.79 7.83
N LEU A 22 0.47 -26.10 8.33
CA LEU A 22 0.86 -26.11 9.75
C LEU A 22 0.23 -24.98 10.59
N CYS A 23 -0.54 -24.03 10.02
CA CYS A 23 -0.97 -22.80 10.72
C CYS A 23 -2.48 -22.63 10.96
N GLY A 24 -3.29 -23.68 10.79
CA GLY A 24 -4.75 -23.57 10.92
C GLY A 24 -5.28 -23.76 12.34
N LYS A 25 -5.37 -22.69 13.16
CA LYS A 25 -6.37 -22.61 14.25
C LYS A 25 -7.01 -21.21 14.36
N LYS A 26 -8.35 -21.23 14.42
CA LYS A 26 -9.31 -20.11 14.52
C LYS A 26 -9.38 -19.52 15.93
N ILE A 27 -9.59 -18.20 16.04
CA ILE A 27 -10.31 -17.55 17.15
C ILE A 27 -11.17 -16.40 16.60
N ILE A 28 -12.33 -16.22 17.23
CA ILE A 28 -13.51 -15.40 16.91
C ILE A 28 -13.26 -13.92 17.28
N GLY A 29 -13.69 -12.99 16.43
CA GLY A 29 -13.72 -11.54 16.71
C GLY A 29 -15.14 -11.05 16.94
N ALA A 30 -15.32 -10.14 17.90
CA ALA A 30 -16.59 -9.61 18.38
C ALA A 30 -16.91 -8.20 17.82
N HIS A 31 -18.21 -7.89 17.91
CA HIS A 31 -19.05 -6.78 17.44
C HIS A 31 -18.49 -5.36 17.27
N MET A 32 -18.98 -4.70 16.21
CA MET A 32 -19.05 -3.25 16.01
C MET A 32 -20.30 -2.65 16.68
N THR A 33 -20.22 -1.39 17.11
CA THR A 33 -21.37 -0.54 17.50
C THR A 33 -21.49 0.68 16.59
N GLU A 34 -22.74 0.98 16.20
CA GLU A 34 -23.19 2.11 15.36
C GLU A 34 -23.25 3.44 16.13
N ASN A 35 -23.07 4.59 15.44
CA ASN A 35 -24.01 5.74 15.37
C ASN A 35 -23.39 6.95 14.62
N THR A 36 -23.88 7.31 13.43
CA THR A 36 -24.89 8.34 13.03
C THR A 36 -24.36 9.74 12.69
N SER A 37 -24.44 10.10 11.40
CA SER A 37 -24.98 11.39 10.96
C SER A 37 -25.59 11.22 9.55
N THR A 38 -26.92 11.37 9.43
CA THR A 38 -27.71 10.79 8.31
C THR A 38 -28.53 11.79 7.50
N ALA A 39 -28.53 13.09 7.80
CA ALA A 39 -29.43 14.02 7.12
C ALA A 39 -28.86 14.59 5.79
N ASN A 40 -27.62 15.07 5.76
CA ASN A 40 -27.06 15.73 4.56
C ASN A 40 -26.48 14.76 3.51
N THR A 41 -26.12 13.54 3.91
CA THR A 41 -25.53 12.51 3.04
C THR A 41 -26.56 11.77 2.18
N ALA A 42 -27.83 11.75 2.61
CA ALA A 42 -28.88 11.02 1.90
C ALA A 42 -29.27 11.68 0.57
N ASP A 43 -29.34 13.01 0.52
CA ASP A 43 -29.66 13.78 -0.69
C ASP A 43 -28.51 13.79 -1.71
N ALA A 44 -27.26 13.87 -1.24
CA ALA A 44 -26.08 13.74 -2.10
C ALA A 44 -25.97 12.33 -2.71
N LYS A 45 -26.23 11.28 -1.91
CA LYS A 45 -26.25 9.89 -2.42
C LYS A 45 -27.37 9.67 -3.43
N ARG A 46 -28.61 10.13 -3.16
CA ARG A 46 -29.73 10.02 -4.12
C ARG A 46 -29.45 10.70 -5.47
N ARG A 47 -28.79 11.87 -5.45
CA ARG A 47 -28.35 12.54 -6.69
C ARG A 47 -27.31 11.73 -7.45
N ALA A 48 -26.27 11.22 -6.78
CA ALA A 48 -25.24 10.38 -7.41
C ALA A 48 -25.80 9.10 -8.06
N PHE A 49 -26.82 8.47 -7.46
CA PHE A 49 -27.54 7.33 -8.06
C PHE A 49 -28.27 7.73 -9.34
N SER A 50 -29.05 8.82 -9.32
CA SER A 50 -29.80 9.26 -10.50
C SER A 50 -28.88 9.73 -11.64
N GLU A 51 -27.70 10.27 -11.33
CA GLU A 51 -26.72 10.71 -12.33
C GLU A 51 -26.01 9.53 -13.01
N SER A 52 -25.99 8.35 -12.39
CA SER A 52 -25.31 7.14 -12.90
C SER A 52 -26.18 6.28 -13.82
N ASP A 53 -27.51 6.47 -13.85
CA ASP A 53 -28.43 5.69 -14.70
C ASP A 53 -28.55 6.25 -16.11
N ILE A 54 -27.41 6.50 -16.76
CA ILE A 54 -27.37 7.19 -18.06
C ILE A 54 -28.01 6.40 -19.19
N ASN A 55 -28.13 5.08 -19.08
CA ASN A 55 -28.81 4.26 -20.10
C ASN A 55 -30.35 4.30 -19.93
N GLY A 56 -30.85 4.96 -18.88
CA GLY A 56 -32.25 4.98 -18.45
C GLY A 56 -32.55 3.97 -17.34
N ASN A 57 -33.67 4.12 -16.63
CA ASN A 57 -34.11 3.16 -15.61
C ASN A 57 -34.61 1.86 -16.26
N LEU A 58 -34.12 0.71 -15.80
CA LEU A 58 -34.39 -0.62 -16.39
C LEU A 58 -34.25 -0.62 -17.93
N PRO A 59 -33.08 -0.28 -18.48
CA PRO A 59 -32.95 0.08 -19.88
C PRO A 59 -33.11 -1.12 -20.81
N LYS A 60 -33.51 -0.85 -22.06
CA LYS A 60 -33.57 -1.91 -23.10
C LYS A 60 -32.21 -2.53 -23.38
N HIS A 61 -31.14 -1.74 -23.28
CA HIS A 61 -29.75 -2.19 -23.32
C HIS A 61 -28.88 -1.30 -22.43
N VAL A 62 -27.86 -1.90 -21.81
CA VAL A 62 -26.76 -1.17 -21.19
C VAL A 62 -25.62 -1.05 -22.21
N PHE A 63 -25.40 0.15 -22.77
CA PHE A 63 -24.34 0.40 -23.75
C PHE A 63 -23.06 0.94 -23.12
N VAL A 64 -23.20 1.74 -22.06
CA VAL A 64 -22.07 2.33 -21.33
C VAL A 64 -22.20 1.92 -19.86
N ALA A 65 -21.19 1.24 -19.34
CA ALA A 65 -21.16 0.84 -17.94
C ALA A 65 -20.98 2.07 -17.02
N THR A 66 -21.66 2.05 -15.89
CA THR A 66 -21.63 3.05 -14.83
C THR A 66 -21.59 2.35 -13.47
N LEU A 67 -21.60 3.12 -12.38
CA LEU A 67 -21.65 2.56 -11.03
C LEU A 67 -22.95 1.79 -10.76
N THR A 68 -24.02 2.04 -11.49
CA THR A 68 -25.35 1.43 -11.25
C THR A 68 -25.80 0.54 -12.40
N GLN A 69 -25.09 0.52 -13.53
CA GLN A 69 -25.46 -0.23 -14.73
C GLN A 69 -24.22 -0.86 -15.35
N THR A 70 -24.24 -2.17 -15.61
CA THR A 70 -23.07 -2.85 -16.16
C THR A 70 -23.50 -4.05 -17.01
N PHE A 71 -22.57 -4.64 -17.73
CA PHE A 71 -22.82 -5.82 -18.55
C PHE A 71 -21.57 -6.68 -18.60
N SER A 72 -21.76 -7.94 -18.95
CA SER A 72 -20.68 -8.89 -19.17
C SER A 72 -21.10 -9.89 -20.23
N ARG A 73 -20.33 -10.97 -20.40
CA ARG A 73 -20.61 -11.94 -21.47
C ARG A 73 -21.96 -12.62 -21.23
N GLY A 74 -22.94 -12.22 -22.04
CA GLY A 74 -24.28 -12.81 -22.09
C GLY A 74 -25.27 -12.26 -21.06
N TRP A 75 -24.89 -11.27 -20.24
CA TRP A 75 -25.73 -10.71 -19.19
C TRP A 75 -25.62 -9.19 -19.11
N GLU A 76 -26.73 -8.55 -18.79
CA GLU A 76 -26.80 -7.12 -18.45
C GLU A 76 -27.36 -6.99 -17.02
N PHE A 77 -26.86 -6.00 -16.28
CA PHE A 77 -27.20 -5.74 -14.89
C PHE A 77 -27.51 -4.25 -14.69
N CYS A 78 -28.48 -3.95 -13.83
CA CYS A 78 -28.67 -2.60 -13.32
C CYS A 78 -29.19 -2.63 -11.87
N LEU A 79 -29.04 -1.52 -11.16
CA LEU A 79 -29.63 -1.33 -9.85
C LEU A 79 -31.01 -0.70 -9.94
N SER A 80 -31.95 -1.22 -9.16
CA SER A 80 -33.30 -0.67 -8.99
C SER A 80 -33.67 -0.79 -7.53
N ASP A 81 -33.93 0.34 -6.86
CA ASP A 81 -34.20 0.43 -5.42
C ASP A 81 -33.20 -0.33 -4.54
N GLY A 82 -31.91 -0.23 -4.88
CA GLY A 82 -30.84 -0.89 -4.15
C GLY A 82 -30.76 -2.41 -4.35
N LYS A 83 -31.43 -2.95 -5.38
CA LYS A 83 -31.41 -4.37 -5.75
C LYS A 83 -30.84 -4.56 -7.16
N ILE A 84 -30.14 -5.67 -7.34
CA ILE A 84 -29.56 -6.06 -8.61
C ILE A 84 -30.65 -6.69 -9.48
N MET A 85 -30.89 -6.07 -10.62
CA MET A 85 -31.67 -6.60 -11.71
C MET A 85 -30.73 -7.26 -12.72
N ILE A 86 -31.17 -8.38 -13.30
CA ILE A 86 -30.44 -9.12 -14.33
C ILE A 86 -31.35 -9.37 -15.52
N LYS A 87 -30.75 -9.41 -16.70
CA LYS A 87 -31.34 -10.03 -17.89
C LYS A 87 -30.26 -10.63 -18.78
N LYS A 88 -30.65 -11.55 -19.66
CA LYS A 88 -29.76 -12.01 -20.73
C LYS A 88 -29.53 -10.86 -21.71
N ALA A 89 -28.32 -10.75 -22.24
CA ALA A 89 -28.04 -9.81 -23.32
C ALA A 89 -29.02 -10.05 -24.49
N GLY A 90 -29.63 -8.98 -25.00
CA GLY A 90 -30.66 -9.06 -26.05
C GLY A 90 -32.10 -9.32 -25.56
N SER A 91 -32.31 -9.60 -24.27
CA SER A 91 -33.66 -9.73 -23.68
C SER A 91 -34.24 -8.37 -23.29
N GLU A 92 -35.56 -8.24 -23.32
CA GLU A 92 -36.26 -7.02 -22.86
C GLU A 92 -36.66 -7.10 -21.37
N ASN A 93 -36.84 -8.31 -20.84
CA ASN A 93 -37.36 -8.50 -19.48
C ASN A 93 -36.25 -8.52 -18.42
N TRP A 94 -36.30 -7.55 -17.50
CA TRP A 94 -35.51 -7.52 -16.27
C TRP A 94 -36.13 -8.40 -15.19
N ALA A 95 -35.30 -9.10 -14.42
CA ALA A 95 -35.72 -9.86 -13.25
C ALA A 95 -34.79 -9.61 -12.07
N LEU A 96 -35.28 -9.82 -10.84
CA LEU A 96 -34.43 -9.79 -9.65
C LEU A 96 -33.34 -10.87 -9.75
N PHE A 97 -32.08 -10.47 -9.59
CA PHE A 97 -30.99 -11.42 -9.66
C PHE A 97 -31.09 -12.45 -8.54
N GLN A 98 -31.17 -13.72 -8.92
CA GLN A 98 -31.41 -14.86 -8.02
C GLN A 98 -32.68 -14.74 -7.16
N GLY A 99 -33.68 -13.98 -7.62
CA GLY A 99 -34.99 -13.82 -6.96
C GLY A 99 -35.01 -12.79 -5.83
N THR A 100 -33.86 -12.39 -5.28
CA THR A 100 -33.77 -11.40 -4.20
C THR A 100 -33.21 -10.05 -4.67
N GLY A 101 -32.32 -10.08 -5.67
CA GLY A 101 -31.52 -8.92 -6.08
C GLY A 101 -30.44 -8.51 -5.07
N LEU A 102 -30.24 -9.27 -4.00
CA LEU A 102 -29.25 -8.99 -2.95
C LEU A 102 -28.33 -10.20 -2.78
N PRO A 103 -27.03 -10.01 -2.48
CA PRO A 103 -26.12 -11.08 -2.09
C PRO A 103 -26.67 -11.88 -0.91
N PHE A 104 -26.57 -13.21 -1.00
CA PHE A 104 -26.94 -14.11 0.10
C PHE A 104 -26.10 -15.40 0.09
N PRO A 105 -25.80 -15.97 1.26
CA PRO A 105 -25.10 -17.25 1.34
C PRO A 105 -26.06 -18.41 0.99
N LYS A 106 -25.75 -19.21 -0.04
CA LYS A 106 -26.50 -20.46 -0.35
C LYS A 106 -26.17 -21.56 0.71
N LYS A 107 -27.18 -21.99 1.50
CA LYS A 107 -27.15 -22.96 2.65
C LYS A 107 -26.53 -24.34 2.30
N LYS A 108 -26.10 -25.27 3.20
CA LYS A 108 -26.45 -25.64 4.61
C LYS A 108 -25.27 -25.97 5.54
N ARG A 109 -24.02 -26.08 5.05
CA ARG A 109 -22.87 -26.56 5.85
C ARG A 109 -21.65 -25.72 5.52
N ILE A 110 -21.58 -24.53 6.11
CA ILE A 110 -20.49 -23.59 5.91
C ILE A 110 -19.73 -23.52 7.24
N ALA A 111 -18.40 -23.48 7.19
CA ALA A 111 -17.62 -23.17 8.38
C ALA A 111 -18.09 -21.81 8.93
N PRO A 112 -18.13 -21.57 10.25
CA PRO A 112 -18.66 -20.32 10.82
C PRO A 112 -18.08 -18.99 10.26
N GLY A 113 -17.01 -19.04 9.46
CA GLY A 113 -16.39 -17.88 8.82
C GLY A 113 -16.84 -17.55 7.38
N ASP A 114 -17.62 -18.40 6.69
CA ASP A 114 -18.09 -18.10 5.32
C ASP A 114 -19.60 -17.73 5.27
N ARG A 115 -20.21 -17.45 6.43
CA ARG A 115 -21.51 -16.78 6.51
C ARG A 115 -21.28 -15.28 6.56
N PHE A 116 -22.00 -14.56 5.71
CA PHE A 116 -22.05 -13.09 5.71
C PHE A 116 -23.50 -12.64 5.80
N ASP A 117 -23.70 -11.45 6.35
CA ASP A 117 -25.01 -10.82 6.48
C ASP A 117 -25.53 -10.38 5.11
N ILE A 118 -26.84 -10.51 4.91
CA ILE A 118 -27.49 -10.03 3.70
C ILE A 118 -27.50 -8.50 3.79
N PRO A 119 -26.91 -7.77 2.83
CA PRO A 119 -26.85 -6.32 2.88
C PRO A 119 -28.25 -5.70 2.73
N LYS A 120 -28.43 -4.49 3.27
CA LYS A 120 -29.70 -3.75 3.16
C LYS A 120 -29.97 -3.34 1.71
N LYS A 121 -28.94 -2.88 1.01
CA LYS A 121 -28.99 -2.51 -0.41
C LYS A 121 -27.61 -2.56 -1.05
N ILE A 122 -27.60 -2.69 -2.38
CA ILE A 122 -26.43 -2.54 -3.23
C ILE A 122 -26.39 -1.13 -3.81
N VAL A 123 -25.19 -0.56 -3.86
CA VAL A 123 -24.98 0.83 -4.26
C VAL A 123 -24.09 0.98 -5.49
N GLU A 124 -23.16 0.05 -5.71
CA GLU A 124 -22.27 0.06 -6.85
C GLU A 124 -22.12 -1.35 -7.42
N ILE A 125 -22.05 -1.48 -8.75
CA ILE A 125 -21.85 -2.73 -9.48
C ILE A 125 -20.82 -2.57 -10.59
N ALA A 126 -20.04 -3.63 -10.85
CA ALA A 126 -19.23 -3.75 -12.06
C ALA A 126 -19.12 -5.22 -12.45
N ALA A 127 -19.18 -5.50 -13.75
CA ALA A 127 -18.98 -6.85 -14.27
C ALA A 127 -17.95 -6.84 -15.41
N ASP A 128 -17.14 -7.89 -15.47
CA ASP A 128 -16.23 -8.15 -16.60
C ASP A 128 -16.08 -9.66 -16.81
N ASP A 129 -16.10 -10.08 -18.08
CA ASP A 129 -16.15 -11.47 -18.54
C ASP A 129 -17.11 -12.37 -17.73
N ASP A 130 -16.58 -13.13 -16.77
CA ASP A 130 -17.30 -14.10 -15.95
C ASP A 130 -17.47 -13.69 -14.48
N MET A 131 -17.24 -12.44 -14.13
CA MET A 131 -17.35 -11.94 -12.75
C MET A 131 -18.30 -10.74 -12.63
N LEU A 132 -19.14 -10.75 -11.59
CA LEU A 132 -19.90 -9.60 -11.11
C LEU A 132 -19.42 -9.26 -9.69
N LEU A 133 -18.97 -8.02 -9.51
CA LEU A 133 -18.58 -7.44 -8.23
C LEU A 133 -19.57 -6.36 -7.83
N VAL A 134 -19.92 -6.31 -6.54
CA VAL A 134 -20.88 -5.33 -6.03
C VAL A 134 -20.44 -4.79 -4.68
N PHE A 135 -20.77 -3.54 -4.39
CA PHE A 135 -20.62 -2.92 -3.07
C PHE A 135 -21.98 -2.58 -2.47
N ASP A 136 -22.13 -2.83 -1.18
CA ASP A 136 -23.30 -2.40 -0.40
C ASP A 136 -23.16 -0.97 0.15
N ASP A 137 -24.18 -0.50 0.85
CA ASP A 137 -24.21 0.83 1.46
C ASP A 137 -23.26 1.01 2.65
N GLU A 138 -22.65 -0.07 3.12
CA GLU A 138 -21.57 -0.12 4.12
C GLU A 138 -20.19 -0.27 3.47
N LYS A 139 -20.10 -0.10 2.14
CA LYS A 139 -18.87 -0.17 1.34
C LYS A 139 -18.22 -1.56 1.31
N LYS A 140 -18.96 -2.63 1.62
CA LYS A 140 -18.47 -4.00 1.65
C LYS A 140 -18.67 -4.68 0.30
N MET A 141 -17.63 -5.35 -0.19
CA MET A 141 -17.67 -6.03 -1.49
C MET A 141 -18.28 -7.43 -1.39
N PHE A 142 -19.05 -7.81 -2.41
CA PHE A 142 -19.46 -9.19 -2.68
C PHE A 142 -19.09 -9.59 -4.11
N VAL A 143 -18.78 -10.87 -4.29
CA VAL A 143 -18.30 -11.45 -5.55
C VAL A 143 -19.28 -12.52 -6.00
N CYS A 144 -19.65 -12.50 -7.29
CA CYS A 144 -20.50 -13.50 -7.90
C CYS A 144 -19.95 -13.95 -9.27
N PRO A 145 -19.45 -15.19 -9.38
CA PRO A 145 -19.09 -15.79 -10.66
C PRO A 145 -20.32 -15.98 -11.55
N LEU A 146 -20.21 -15.61 -12.83
CA LEU A 146 -21.26 -15.72 -13.85
C LEU A 146 -21.11 -16.98 -14.72
N ALA A 147 -19.93 -17.59 -14.67
CA ALA A 147 -19.63 -18.92 -15.20
C ALA A 147 -19.08 -19.82 -14.09
N SER A 148 -19.18 -21.14 -14.29
CA SER A 148 -18.52 -22.11 -13.42
C SER A 148 -17.11 -22.33 -13.94
N ASN A 149 -16.13 -22.30 -13.05
CA ASN A 149 -14.76 -22.71 -13.35
C ASN A 149 -14.32 -23.80 -12.35
N ARG A 150 -13.02 -24.11 -12.29
CA ARG A 150 -12.51 -25.17 -11.39
C ARG A 150 -12.66 -24.84 -9.90
N VAL A 151 -12.65 -23.56 -9.54
CA VAL A 151 -12.66 -23.04 -8.16
C VAL A 151 -14.03 -22.48 -7.81
N ASP A 152 -14.64 -21.76 -8.76
CA ASP A 152 -15.82 -20.95 -8.55
C ASP A 152 -17.07 -21.58 -9.16
N LYS A 153 -18.17 -21.48 -8.43
CA LYS A 153 -19.47 -21.95 -8.88
C LYS A 153 -20.29 -20.79 -9.42
N LYS A 154 -20.88 -20.98 -10.61
CA LYS A 154 -21.80 -20.02 -11.21
C LYS A 154 -22.92 -19.63 -10.25
N PHE A 155 -23.15 -18.32 -10.16
CA PHE A 155 -24.20 -17.69 -9.38
C PHE A 155 -24.17 -18.12 -7.91
N VAL A 156 -23.00 -18.09 -7.30
CA VAL A 156 -22.80 -18.30 -5.86
C VAL A 156 -22.08 -17.08 -5.31
N TRP A 157 -22.76 -16.36 -4.43
CA TRP A 157 -22.17 -15.22 -3.73
C TRP A 157 -21.14 -15.67 -2.70
N THR A 158 -20.04 -14.92 -2.65
CA THR A 158 -19.04 -14.94 -1.58
C THR A 158 -18.69 -13.51 -1.20
N ASN A 159 -18.30 -13.28 0.06
CA ASN A 159 -17.70 -12.02 0.48
C ASN A 159 -16.17 -12.07 0.47
N GLY A 160 -15.56 -13.26 0.36
CA GLY A 160 -14.11 -13.40 0.34
C GLY A 160 -13.49 -13.10 -1.01
N PHE A 161 -12.47 -12.24 -1.02
CA PHE A 161 -11.65 -11.85 -2.16
C PHE A 161 -10.16 -11.82 -1.78
N GLY A 162 -9.24 -11.97 -2.73
CA GLY A 162 -7.80 -11.96 -2.49
C GLY A 162 -7.23 -13.24 -1.84
N TRP A 163 -5.92 -13.27 -1.65
CA TRP A 163 -5.14 -14.39 -1.09
C TRP A 163 -4.12 -13.85 -0.06
N PRO A 164 -3.78 -14.57 1.03
CA PRO A 164 -4.20 -15.94 1.37
C PRO A 164 -5.51 -16.05 2.14
N GLU A 165 -5.96 -14.97 2.77
CA GLU A 165 -7.02 -15.06 3.79
C GLU A 165 -8.44 -15.01 3.22
N LYS A 166 -8.61 -14.60 1.94
CA LYS A 166 -9.92 -14.39 1.31
C LYS A 166 -10.86 -13.55 2.18
N LYS A 167 -10.35 -12.42 2.69
CA LYS A 167 -11.14 -11.48 3.50
C LYS A 167 -12.12 -10.71 2.62
N GLN A 168 -13.08 -10.05 3.25
CA GLN A 168 -13.96 -9.13 2.56
C GLN A 168 -13.26 -7.80 2.33
N LEU A 169 -13.24 -7.36 1.07
CA LEU A 169 -12.76 -6.01 0.73
C LEU A 169 -13.80 -5.00 1.18
N VAL A 170 -13.34 -3.96 1.87
CA VAL A 170 -14.15 -2.80 2.28
C VAL A 170 -13.49 -1.55 1.71
N GLN A 171 -14.27 -0.69 1.04
CA GLN A 171 -13.71 0.59 0.58
C GLN A 171 -13.38 1.45 1.80
N ASN A 172 -12.10 1.78 1.96
CA ASN A 172 -11.60 2.63 3.03
C ASN A 172 -11.45 4.09 2.55
N ASP A 173 -10.89 4.96 3.38
CA ASP A 173 -10.80 6.39 3.08
C ASP A 173 -9.88 6.73 1.91
N LEU A 174 -8.94 5.85 1.53
CA LEU A 174 -8.09 6.02 0.35
C LEU A 174 -8.89 6.06 -0.96
N VAL A 175 -10.12 5.51 -0.94
CA VAL A 175 -11.00 5.41 -2.11
C VAL A 175 -12.43 5.87 -1.80
N ALA A 176 -12.67 6.50 -0.65
CA ALA A 176 -14.00 6.97 -0.25
C ALA A 176 -14.55 8.05 -1.20
N HIS A 177 -13.67 8.91 -1.71
CA HIS A 177 -13.97 9.98 -2.66
C HIS A 177 -13.46 9.69 -4.07
N LYS A 178 -13.36 8.40 -4.42
CA LYS A 178 -12.96 7.93 -5.76
C LYS A 178 -13.76 8.62 -6.87
N ARG A 179 -13.10 8.92 -7.99
CA ARG A 179 -13.78 9.41 -9.20
C ARG A 179 -14.55 8.32 -9.95
N GLY A 180 -14.07 7.08 -9.85
CA GLY A 180 -14.69 5.90 -10.41
C GLY A 180 -13.97 4.63 -9.96
N TRP A 181 -14.57 3.48 -10.25
CA TRP A 181 -13.92 2.19 -10.07
C TRP A 181 -14.36 1.23 -11.17
N ALA A 182 -13.54 0.22 -11.42
CA ALA A 182 -13.82 -0.80 -12.43
C ALA A 182 -13.21 -2.14 -12.02
N THR A 183 -13.62 -3.21 -12.70
CA THR A 183 -12.98 -4.52 -12.58
C THR A 183 -12.47 -5.01 -13.92
N GLY A 184 -11.31 -5.64 -13.93
CA GLY A 184 -10.74 -6.32 -15.09
C GLY A 184 -10.54 -7.80 -14.77
N THR A 185 -11.03 -8.68 -15.65
CA THR A 185 -10.98 -10.13 -15.50
C THR A 185 -10.33 -10.78 -16.72
N ARG A 186 -9.16 -11.38 -16.51
CA ARG A 186 -8.42 -12.15 -17.51
C ARG A 186 -8.64 -13.64 -17.30
N ARG A 187 -9.27 -14.28 -18.28
CA ARG A 187 -9.73 -15.68 -18.27
C ARG A 187 -9.52 -16.34 -19.62
N ALA A 188 -10.07 -17.55 -19.77
CA ALA A 188 -10.05 -18.33 -21.01
C ALA A 188 -10.63 -17.60 -22.24
N SER A 189 -11.51 -16.64 -22.01
CA SER A 189 -12.10 -15.71 -22.99
C SER A 189 -11.05 -14.95 -23.80
N ILE A 190 -10.06 -14.37 -23.12
CA ILE A 190 -8.95 -13.61 -23.72
C ILE A 190 -7.92 -14.55 -24.34
N GLN A 191 -7.79 -15.76 -23.81
CA GLN A 191 -6.86 -16.83 -24.21
C GLN A 191 -5.36 -16.50 -24.01
N TRP A 192 -4.89 -15.28 -24.34
CA TRP A 192 -3.51 -14.88 -24.12
C TRP A 192 -3.35 -13.37 -23.91
N TYR A 193 -2.27 -13.01 -23.23
CA TYR A 193 -1.73 -11.66 -23.17
C TYR A 193 -0.50 -11.58 -24.09
N THR A 194 -0.25 -10.44 -24.74
CA THR A 194 0.97 -10.20 -25.51
C THR A 194 1.88 -9.23 -24.75
N ASP A 195 3.13 -9.60 -24.47
CA ASP A 195 4.07 -8.69 -23.80
C ASP A 195 4.59 -7.58 -24.73
N ARG A 196 5.33 -6.63 -24.16
CA ARG A 196 5.92 -5.50 -24.92
C ARG A 196 6.87 -5.90 -26.05
N PHE A 197 7.37 -7.14 -26.07
CA PHE A 197 8.27 -7.67 -27.10
C PHE A 197 7.50 -8.47 -28.17
N GLY A 198 6.17 -8.50 -28.09
CA GLY A 198 5.30 -9.20 -29.03
C GLY A 198 5.15 -10.69 -28.72
N ASN A 199 5.54 -11.15 -27.53
CA ASN A 199 5.39 -12.55 -27.15
C ASN A 199 4.02 -12.81 -26.55
N GLU A 200 3.32 -13.80 -27.09
CA GLU A 200 2.03 -14.23 -26.54
C GLU A 200 2.22 -15.20 -25.36
N HIS A 201 1.53 -14.95 -24.25
CA HIS A 201 1.50 -15.76 -23.03
C HIS A 201 0.07 -16.21 -22.71
N ASN A 202 -0.13 -17.52 -22.61
CA ASN A 202 -1.41 -18.10 -22.25
C ASN A 202 -1.93 -17.55 -20.91
N TRP A 203 -3.24 -17.32 -20.82
CA TRP A 203 -3.92 -16.81 -19.62
C TRP A 203 -3.74 -17.65 -18.34
N GLY A 204 -3.24 -18.89 -18.46
CA GLY A 204 -2.94 -19.76 -17.34
C GLY A 204 -4.12 -20.64 -16.93
N THR A 205 -4.16 -21.02 -15.65
CA THR A 205 -5.19 -21.96 -15.13
C THR A 205 -6.23 -21.29 -14.23
N MET A 206 -5.86 -20.20 -13.56
CA MET A 206 -6.73 -19.50 -12.60
C MET A 206 -7.22 -18.16 -13.14
N GLY A 207 -6.45 -17.55 -14.05
CA GLY A 207 -6.68 -16.16 -14.47
C GLY A 207 -6.53 -15.19 -13.29
N VAL A 208 -6.86 -13.93 -13.53
CA VAL A 208 -6.86 -12.88 -12.52
C VAL A 208 -8.13 -12.04 -12.61
N THR A 209 -8.66 -11.63 -11.46
CA THR A 209 -9.68 -10.59 -11.36
C THR A 209 -9.11 -9.48 -10.49
N THR A 210 -9.07 -8.28 -11.03
CA THR A 210 -8.52 -7.08 -10.39
C THR A 210 -9.61 -6.05 -10.22
N VAL A 211 -9.57 -5.34 -9.09
CA VAL A 211 -10.45 -4.22 -8.77
C VAL A 211 -9.61 -2.95 -8.74
N TYR A 212 -10.02 -1.94 -9.50
CA TYR A 212 -9.29 -0.67 -9.68
C TYR A 212 -10.13 0.49 -9.19
N PHE A 213 -9.54 1.39 -8.43
CA PHE A 213 -10.17 2.60 -7.90
C PHE A 213 -9.36 3.82 -8.33
N LEU A 214 -9.97 4.70 -9.13
CA LEU A 214 -9.36 5.98 -9.48
C LEU A 214 -9.49 6.93 -8.29
N THR A 215 -8.37 7.40 -7.77
CA THR A 215 -8.32 8.29 -6.60
C THR A 215 -9.04 9.61 -6.84
N GLU A 216 -9.37 10.34 -5.77
CA GLU A 216 -10.05 11.64 -5.84
C GLU A 216 -9.31 12.67 -6.70
N ASN A 217 -7.98 12.66 -6.66
CA ASN A 217 -7.15 13.55 -7.49
C ASN A 217 -7.09 13.11 -8.97
N GLY A 218 -7.52 11.89 -9.31
CA GLY A 218 -7.51 11.36 -10.67
C GLY A 218 -6.12 10.98 -11.22
N ARG A 219 -5.09 10.95 -10.37
CA ARG A 219 -3.67 10.82 -10.79
C ARG A 219 -3.06 9.47 -10.45
N GLU A 220 -3.73 8.68 -9.62
CA GLU A 220 -3.33 7.37 -9.18
C GLU A 220 -4.51 6.40 -9.22
N ILE A 221 -4.22 5.11 -9.29
CA ILE A 221 -5.21 4.06 -9.23
C ILE A 221 -4.82 3.09 -8.13
N ARG A 222 -5.65 3.00 -7.08
CA ARG A 222 -5.52 1.98 -6.03
C ARG A 222 -6.11 0.68 -6.53
N PHE A 223 -5.47 -0.45 -6.25
CA PHE A 223 -5.98 -1.72 -6.73
C PHE A 223 -5.68 -2.89 -5.80
N THR A 224 -6.43 -3.97 -5.99
CA THR A 224 -6.15 -5.30 -5.43
C THR A 224 -6.69 -6.35 -6.39
N ASP A 225 -6.18 -7.57 -6.30
CA ASP A 225 -6.61 -8.68 -7.14
C ASP A 225 -6.81 -9.97 -6.33
N SER A 226 -7.27 -11.01 -7.04
CA SER A 226 -7.53 -12.32 -6.46
C SER A 226 -6.30 -13.05 -5.87
N GLY A 227 -5.08 -12.65 -6.25
CA GLY A 227 -3.80 -13.19 -5.78
C GLY A 227 -3.11 -12.35 -4.71
N LEU A 228 -3.61 -11.15 -4.41
CA LEU A 228 -3.07 -10.24 -3.42
C LEU A 228 -3.81 -10.29 -2.07
N PRO A 229 -3.17 -9.82 -0.98
CA PRO A 229 -3.90 -9.49 0.23
C PRO A 229 -5.07 -8.55 -0.07
N THR A 230 -6.16 -8.76 0.65
CA THR A 230 -7.39 -7.99 0.48
C THR A 230 -7.27 -6.60 1.11
N ASP A 231 -6.44 -5.74 0.53
CA ASP A 231 -6.24 -4.35 0.94
C ASP A 231 -6.18 -3.41 -0.28
N LEU A 232 -5.80 -2.15 -0.09
CA LEU A 232 -5.64 -1.15 -1.16
C LEU A 232 -4.22 -0.53 -1.12
N SER A 233 -3.24 -1.32 -0.70
CA SER A 233 -1.86 -0.89 -0.49
C SER A 233 -1.06 -0.74 -1.78
N ASP A 234 -1.57 -1.31 -2.88
CA ASP A 234 -0.96 -1.24 -4.20
C ASP A 234 -1.53 -0.11 -5.07
N THR A 235 -0.68 0.44 -5.94
CA THR A 235 -0.99 1.66 -6.69
C THR A 235 -0.38 1.62 -8.08
N ILE A 236 -1.15 2.01 -9.09
CA ILE A 236 -0.69 2.27 -10.47
C ILE A 236 -0.65 3.78 -10.68
N LEU A 237 0.43 4.27 -11.29
CA LEU A 237 0.56 5.69 -11.62
C LEU A 237 -0.28 6.03 -12.86
N GLY A 238 -0.96 7.18 -12.83
CA GLY A 238 -1.66 7.71 -14.00
C GLY A 238 -0.71 8.13 -15.13
N PRO A 239 -1.26 8.44 -16.33
CA PRO A 239 -0.49 8.90 -17.48
C PRO A 239 0.43 10.09 -17.17
N GLU A 240 1.48 10.24 -17.99
CA GLU A 240 2.43 11.36 -17.89
C GLU A 240 3.09 11.46 -16.51
N ARG A 241 3.42 10.31 -15.91
CA ARG A 241 3.95 10.19 -14.54
C ARG A 241 3.06 10.87 -13.49
N GLY A 242 1.75 10.70 -13.66
CA GLY A 242 0.72 11.26 -12.80
C GLY A 242 0.56 12.77 -12.94
N ALA A 243 1.02 13.41 -14.02
CA ALA A 243 0.65 14.81 -14.32
C ALA A 243 -0.76 14.93 -14.91
N PHE A 244 -1.25 13.86 -15.55
CA PHE A 244 -2.60 13.77 -16.07
C PHE A 244 -3.61 13.45 -14.95
N SER A 245 -4.71 14.22 -14.87
CA SER A 245 -5.82 13.98 -13.96
C SER A 245 -7.03 13.41 -14.72
N ALA A 246 -7.29 12.11 -14.55
CA ALA A 246 -8.44 11.45 -15.14
C ALA A 246 -9.73 11.76 -14.39
N GLN A 247 -10.83 11.95 -15.12
CA GLN A 247 -12.17 12.18 -14.59
C GLN A 247 -12.94 10.88 -14.33
N ASN A 248 -12.58 9.80 -15.01
CA ASN A 248 -13.21 8.49 -14.82
C ASN A 248 -12.31 7.34 -15.28
N ILE A 249 -12.68 6.11 -14.90
CA ILE A 249 -11.99 4.87 -15.23
C ILE A 249 -12.99 3.79 -15.68
N SER A 250 -12.60 3.00 -16.69
CA SER A 250 -13.21 1.71 -17.02
C SER A 250 -12.11 0.67 -17.21
N ALA A 251 -12.42 -0.61 -16.99
CA ALA A 251 -11.47 -1.69 -17.17
C ALA A 251 -12.14 -2.92 -17.78
N SER A 252 -11.40 -3.68 -18.60
CA SER A 252 -11.80 -5.01 -19.05
C SER A 252 -10.58 -5.82 -19.48
N GLY A 253 -10.48 -7.07 -19.03
CA GLY A 253 -9.34 -7.94 -19.34
C GLY A 253 -7.97 -7.36 -18.97
N SER A 254 -7.89 -6.71 -17.79
CA SER A 254 -6.72 -5.97 -17.29
C SER A 254 -6.33 -4.73 -18.11
N THR A 255 -7.10 -4.35 -19.15
CA THR A 255 -6.89 -3.11 -19.90
C THR A 255 -7.71 -1.99 -19.27
N LEU A 256 -7.01 -0.97 -18.78
CA LEU A 256 -7.59 0.26 -18.23
C LEU A 256 -7.90 1.25 -19.35
N PHE A 257 -8.94 2.05 -19.16
CA PHE A 257 -9.33 3.16 -20.02
C PHE A 257 -9.66 4.36 -19.14
N LEU A 258 -9.00 5.49 -19.39
CA LEU A 258 -9.13 6.76 -18.68
C LEU A 258 -9.54 7.86 -19.63
N ILE A 259 -10.26 8.86 -19.11
CA ILE A 259 -10.60 10.10 -19.83
C ILE A 259 -10.32 11.31 -18.94
N GLY A 260 -9.74 12.36 -19.51
CA GLY A 260 -9.44 13.64 -18.85
C GLY A 260 -10.59 14.63 -19.03
N ASP A 261 -10.48 15.80 -18.39
CA ASP A 261 -11.52 16.84 -18.49
C ASP A 261 -11.53 17.56 -19.86
N ASP A 262 -10.45 17.42 -20.61
CA ASP A 262 -10.32 17.90 -22.00
C ASP A 262 -10.78 16.86 -23.03
N GLY A 263 -11.20 15.67 -22.60
CA GLY A 263 -11.53 14.55 -23.47
C GLY A 263 -10.32 13.73 -23.94
N THR A 264 -9.09 14.07 -23.51
CA THR A 264 -7.91 13.24 -23.76
C THR A 264 -8.10 11.87 -23.12
N MET A 265 -7.72 10.83 -23.85
CA MET A 265 -7.98 9.46 -23.46
C MET A 265 -6.70 8.62 -23.42
N TYR A 266 -6.61 7.73 -22.44
CA TYR A 266 -5.47 6.83 -22.26
C TYR A 266 -5.91 5.39 -22.00
N THR A 267 -5.16 4.44 -22.53
CA THR A 267 -5.34 3.01 -22.21
C THR A 267 -4.02 2.35 -21.82
N ARG A 268 -4.09 1.32 -20.96
CA ARG A 268 -2.91 0.53 -20.56
C ARG A 268 -3.34 -0.86 -20.09
N LEU A 269 -2.71 -1.93 -20.57
CA LEU A 269 -2.90 -3.26 -19.99
C LEU A 269 -1.97 -3.43 -18.80
N ILE A 270 -2.56 -3.55 -17.61
CA ILE A 270 -1.81 -3.67 -16.38
C ILE A 270 -2.61 -4.39 -15.28
N ASP A 271 -2.02 -5.46 -14.75
CA ASP A 271 -2.40 -6.18 -13.55
C ASP A 271 -1.13 -6.60 -12.79
N TYR A 272 -1.27 -7.18 -11.59
CA TYR A 272 -0.13 -7.50 -10.74
C TYR A 272 0.86 -8.50 -11.38
N ASP A 273 0.34 -9.43 -12.18
CA ASP A 273 1.16 -10.39 -12.94
C ASP A 273 1.95 -9.67 -14.04
N THR A 274 1.26 -8.89 -14.88
CA THR A 274 1.85 -8.25 -16.08
C THR A 274 2.82 -7.13 -15.73
N MET A 275 2.68 -6.49 -14.56
CA MET A 275 3.62 -5.47 -14.10
C MET A 275 4.93 -6.03 -13.52
N GLY A 276 5.07 -7.35 -13.36
CA GLY A 276 6.32 -7.96 -12.88
C GLY A 276 6.41 -8.19 -11.38
N CYS A 277 5.35 -7.93 -10.62
CA CYS A 277 5.36 -8.00 -9.16
C CYS A 277 5.18 -9.43 -8.61
N ASP A 278 4.99 -10.42 -9.47
CA ASP A 278 4.79 -11.82 -9.09
C ASP A 278 5.83 -12.82 -9.64
N PRO A 279 7.10 -12.75 -9.18
CA PRO A 279 8.16 -13.62 -9.68
C PRO A 279 8.21 -15.01 -9.05
N MET A 280 7.29 -15.32 -8.13
CA MET A 280 7.12 -16.70 -7.66
C MET A 280 6.40 -17.56 -8.68
N PHE A 281 5.49 -16.98 -9.46
CA PHE A 281 4.66 -17.72 -10.41
C PHE A 281 5.01 -17.41 -11.86
N PHE A 282 5.64 -16.29 -12.18
CA PHE A 282 6.02 -15.96 -13.56
C PHE A 282 7.51 -15.65 -13.68
N LYS A 283 8.00 -15.77 -14.91
CA LYS A 283 9.37 -15.42 -15.25
C LYS A 283 9.32 -14.12 -16.02
N TYR A 284 10.26 -13.24 -15.74
CA TYR A 284 10.35 -11.95 -16.41
C TYR A 284 11.69 -11.77 -17.10
N THR A 285 11.78 -10.77 -17.97
CA THR A 285 13.03 -10.34 -18.61
C THR A 285 12.91 -8.88 -19.05
N TYR A 286 13.97 -8.10 -18.86
CA TYR A 286 14.09 -6.78 -19.48
C TYR A 286 14.79 -6.83 -20.85
N VAL A 287 15.36 -7.98 -21.20
CA VAL A 287 16.01 -8.21 -22.50
C VAL A 287 14.96 -8.70 -23.49
N ALA A 288 14.92 -8.05 -24.66
CA ALA A 288 14.04 -8.42 -25.76
C ALA A 288 14.43 -9.81 -26.29
N GLU A 289 13.60 -10.80 -26.01
CA GLU A 289 13.76 -12.18 -26.45
C GLU A 289 12.49 -12.63 -27.17
N LYS A 290 12.61 -13.32 -28.30
CA LYS A 290 11.46 -13.96 -28.94
C LYS A 290 11.28 -15.37 -28.37
N GLN A 291 10.05 -15.70 -27.99
CA GLN A 291 9.69 -17.07 -27.61
C GLN A 291 8.92 -17.77 -28.75
N ARG A 292 8.96 -19.11 -28.76
CA ARG A 292 8.52 -19.94 -29.90
C ARG A 292 7.07 -20.43 -29.85
N TYR A 293 6.41 -20.34 -28.70
CA TYR A 293 5.05 -20.81 -28.47
C TYR A 293 4.05 -19.71 -28.81
N LYS A 294 2.84 -20.09 -29.24
CA LYS A 294 1.73 -19.15 -29.35
C LYS A 294 0.96 -19.08 -28.03
N GLY A 295 0.23 -18.01 -27.79
CA GLY A 295 -0.55 -17.82 -26.56
C GLY A 295 -1.68 -18.85 -26.41
N SER A 296 -2.10 -19.48 -27.51
CA SER A 296 -3.00 -20.62 -27.50
C SER A 296 -2.37 -21.91 -26.95
N ASP A 297 -1.05 -22.02 -26.93
CA ASP A 297 -0.30 -23.12 -26.33
C ASP A 297 0.00 -22.81 -24.86
N TYR A 298 -0.45 -23.66 -23.95
CA TYR A 298 -0.23 -23.51 -22.50
C TYR A 298 1.25 -23.41 -22.11
N ARG A 299 2.18 -23.94 -22.92
CA ARG A 299 3.63 -23.85 -22.67
C ARG A 299 4.16 -22.42 -22.72
N SER A 300 3.48 -21.50 -23.40
CA SER A 300 3.81 -20.07 -23.38
C SER A 300 3.67 -19.43 -21.98
N ASN A 301 2.93 -20.05 -21.05
CA ASN A 301 2.83 -19.60 -19.65
C ASN A 301 4.10 -19.87 -18.82
N PHE A 302 5.10 -20.57 -19.40
CA PHE A 302 6.38 -20.89 -18.76
C PHE A 302 7.57 -20.13 -19.39
N THR A 303 7.31 -19.27 -20.37
CA THR A 303 8.33 -18.42 -20.97
C THR A 303 8.54 -17.15 -20.14
N ARG A 304 9.60 -16.40 -20.43
CA ARG A 304 9.84 -15.10 -19.79
C ARG A 304 8.91 -14.05 -20.40
N TRP A 305 8.35 -13.20 -19.56
CA TRP A 305 7.46 -12.09 -19.91
C TRP A 305 8.29 -10.80 -19.94
N GLY A 306 8.13 -9.98 -20.98
CA GLY A 306 8.87 -8.75 -21.15
C GLY A 306 8.52 -7.66 -20.12
N LEU A 307 9.57 -7.01 -19.58
CA LEU A 307 9.51 -5.87 -18.67
C LEU A 307 10.33 -4.65 -19.19
N PRO A 308 10.14 -3.43 -18.63
CA PRO A 308 8.96 -2.99 -17.85
C PRO A 308 7.65 -3.29 -18.57
N ASN A 309 6.51 -3.24 -17.88
CA ASN A 309 5.23 -3.35 -18.58
C ASN A 309 5.03 -2.23 -19.62
N GLU A 310 4.09 -2.38 -20.54
CA GLU A 310 3.73 -1.33 -21.49
C GLU A 310 3.32 -0.03 -20.77
N ASP A 311 3.65 1.10 -21.38
CA ASP A 311 3.28 2.42 -20.88
C ASP A 311 1.84 2.78 -21.29
N TRP A 312 1.34 3.89 -20.75
CA TRP A 312 0.06 4.46 -21.18
C TRP A 312 0.07 4.84 -22.66
N TYR A 313 -0.90 4.33 -23.40
CA TYR A 313 -1.13 4.68 -24.80
C TYR A 313 -2.19 5.77 -24.90
N LYS A 314 -1.82 6.95 -25.45
CA LYS A 314 -2.79 8.00 -25.76
C LYS A 314 -3.67 7.54 -26.93
N GLN A 315 -4.99 7.51 -26.71
CA GLN A 315 -5.96 7.19 -27.74
C GLN A 315 -6.20 8.39 -28.66
N PRO A 316 -6.57 8.16 -29.95
CA PRO A 316 -6.96 9.24 -30.86
C PRO A 316 -8.07 10.10 -30.25
N ASP A 317 -7.94 11.42 -30.42
CA ASP A 317 -8.94 12.38 -29.96
C ASP A 317 -10.24 12.22 -30.78
N ILE A 318 -11.40 12.51 -30.18
CA ILE A 318 -12.69 12.54 -30.90
C ILE A 318 -12.87 13.95 -31.45
N GLU A 319 -13.01 14.09 -32.76
CA GLU A 319 -13.29 15.39 -33.38
C GLU A 319 -14.70 15.88 -33.02
N LEU A 320 -14.76 17.00 -32.31
CA LEU A 320 -16.02 17.63 -31.91
C LEU A 320 -16.33 18.82 -32.80
N SER A 321 -17.57 18.90 -33.29
CA SER A 321 -18.08 20.03 -34.07
C SER A 321 -19.54 20.28 -33.74
N GLY A 322 -20.03 21.50 -34.01
CA GLY A 322 -21.41 21.88 -33.71
C GLY A 322 -21.74 21.72 -32.23
N ASN A 323 -22.81 20.98 -31.92
CA ASN A 323 -23.25 20.71 -30.55
C ASN A 323 -22.61 19.45 -29.94
N ALA A 324 -21.62 18.85 -30.59
CA ALA A 324 -20.99 17.63 -30.09
C ALA A 324 -20.23 17.89 -28.79
N ARG A 325 -20.45 17.04 -27.80
CA ARG A 325 -19.83 17.11 -26.47
C ARG A 325 -19.56 15.72 -25.92
N LEU A 326 -18.45 15.56 -25.21
CA LEU A 326 -18.10 14.34 -24.49
C LEU A 326 -18.52 14.43 -23.03
N SER A 327 -18.87 13.28 -22.45
CA SER A 327 -19.11 13.12 -21.03
C SER A 327 -18.00 12.31 -20.37
N LYS A 328 -17.95 12.33 -19.02
CA LYS A 328 -17.03 11.50 -18.25
C LYS A 328 -17.33 9.99 -18.33
N TYR A 329 -18.48 9.59 -18.88
CA TYR A 329 -18.88 8.19 -18.91
C TYR A 329 -18.21 7.45 -20.07
N ILE A 330 -17.30 6.55 -19.71
CA ILE A 330 -16.52 5.74 -20.63
C ILE A 330 -16.71 4.26 -20.34
N CYS A 331 -16.50 3.43 -21.35
CA CYS A 331 -16.59 1.98 -21.21
C CYS A 331 -15.56 1.29 -22.10
N ILE A 332 -14.94 0.22 -21.59
CA ILE A 332 -14.14 -0.72 -22.36
C ILE A 332 -14.65 -2.14 -22.09
N PHE A 333 -14.73 -2.98 -23.11
CA PHE A 333 -15.13 -4.38 -22.95
C PHE A 333 -14.50 -5.29 -24.01
N GLN A 334 -14.27 -6.55 -23.63
CA GLN A 334 -13.73 -7.59 -24.51
C GLN A 334 -14.69 -7.91 -25.68
N ASN A 335 -14.13 -8.01 -26.90
CA ASN A 335 -14.84 -8.53 -28.09
C ASN A 335 -14.13 -9.75 -28.73
N GLY A 336 -13.05 -10.25 -28.14
CA GLY A 336 -12.29 -11.37 -28.67
C GLY A 336 -11.10 -11.80 -27.81
N LYS A 337 -10.01 -12.22 -28.45
CA LYS A 337 -8.80 -12.80 -27.84
C LYS A 337 -7.59 -11.89 -28.02
N GLY A 338 -6.57 -12.05 -27.16
CA GLY A 338 -5.35 -11.22 -27.19
C GLY A 338 -5.55 -9.87 -26.50
N ASN A 339 -4.60 -8.94 -26.65
CA ASN A 339 -4.63 -7.59 -26.04
C ASN A 339 -5.51 -6.59 -26.82
N ASP A 340 -5.66 -6.78 -28.13
CA ASP A 340 -6.27 -5.75 -28.98
C ASP A 340 -7.79 -5.88 -29.07
N ALA A 341 -8.32 -7.04 -28.69
CA ALA A 341 -9.73 -7.38 -28.83
C ALA A 341 -10.61 -6.76 -27.73
N ARG A 342 -10.68 -5.43 -27.73
CA ARG A 342 -11.61 -4.63 -26.94
C ARG A 342 -12.27 -3.54 -27.79
N VAL A 343 -13.45 -3.12 -27.36
CA VAL A 343 -14.15 -1.93 -27.88
C VAL A 343 -14.08 -0.84 -26.82
N LEU A 344 -13.81 0.39 -27.24
CA LEU A 344 -13.92 1.60 -26.43
C LEU A 344 -15.23 2.31 -26.73
N ARG A 345 -15.87 2.89 -25.71
CA ARG A 345 -17.05 3.74 -25.83
C ARG A 345 -16.93 5.00 -24.97
N VAL A 346 -17.39 6.13 -25.49
CA VAL A 346 -17.48 7.41 -24.77
C VAL A 346 -18.89 7.97 -24.97
N ALA A 347 -19.66 8.12 -23.89
CA ALA A 347 -20.99 8.73 -23.97
C ALA A 347 -20.89 10.23 -24.26
N GLY A 348 -21.82 10.76 -25.05
CA GLY A 348 -21.80 12.16 -25.43
C GLY A 348 -22.98 12.55 -26.33
N THR A 349 -22.75 13.57 -27.14
CA THR A 349 -23.71 14.09 -28.12
C THR A 349 -23.04 14.27 -29.48
N ASP A 350 -23.80 14.11 -30.56
CA ASP A 350 -23.36 14.36 -31.94
C ASP A 350 -23.39 15.86 -32.31
N PRO A 351 -22.95 16.25 -33.52
CA PRO A 351 -22.99 17.65 -33.95
C PRO A 351 -24.40 18.28 -33.97
N ALA A 352 -25.46 17.46 -34.05
CA ALA A 352 -26.85 17.90 -33.97
C ALA A 352 -27.38 17.96 -32.52
N GLY A 353 -26.59 17.56 -31.52
CA GLY A 353 -26.95 17.53 -30.11
C GLY A 353 -27.72 16.28 -29.69
N LYS A 354 -27.84 15.25 -30.54
CA LYS A 354 -28.47 13.98 -30.18
C LYS A 354 -27.55 13.19 -29.27
N THR A 355 -28.09 12.60 -28.21
CA THR A 355 -27.33 11.75 -27.30
C THR A 355 -26.97 10.42 -27.95
N GLY A 356 -25.89 9.81 -27.47
CA GLY A 356 -25.41 8.52 -27.92
C GLY A 356 -24.01 8.25 -27.39
N PHE A 357 -23.26 7.42 -28.09
CA PHE A 357 -21.86 7.15 -27.73
C PHE A 357 -20.96 7.07 -28.96
N TYR A 358 -19.75 7.57 -28.80
CA TYR A 358 -18.65 7.34 -29.72
C TYR A 358 -18.04 5.97 -29.44
N TYR A 359 -17.68 5.22 -30.47
CA TYR A 359 -17.05 3.91 -30.32
C TYR A 359 -15.98 3.63 -31.38
N LYS A 360 -15.05 2.75 -31.03
CA LYS A 360 -14.05 2.15 -31.92
C LYS A 360 -13.43 0.90 -31.30
N ASN A 361 -12.72 0.07 -32.06
CA ASN A 361 -11.87 -0.95 -31.44
C ASN A 361 -10.62 -0.29 -30.81
N LEU A 362 -10.00 -0.97 -29.85
CA LEU A 362 -8.87 -0.44 -29.08
C LEU A 362 -7.76 0.16 -29.96
N ILE A 363 -7.42 -0.54 -31.04
CA ILE A 363 -6.31 -0.19 -31.95
C ILE A 363 -6.73 0.58 -33.19
N ASP A 364 -8.04 0.78 -33.42
CA ASP A 364 -8.52 1.58 -34.55
C ASP A 364 -8.22 3.07 -34.31
N THR A 365 -8.01 3.83 -35.38
CA THR A 365 -7.71 5.27 -35.31
C THR A 365 -8.96 6.15 -35.35
N GLU A 366 -10.04 5.67 -35.94
CA GLU A 366 -11.25 6.45 -36.21
C GLU A 366 -12.38 6.13 -35.22
N TRP A 367 -13.13 7.16 -34.83
CA TRP A 367 -14.31 7.04 -33.98
C TRP A 367 -15.59 7.14 -34.80
N SER A 368 -16.56 6.28 -34.49
CA SER A 368 -17.92 6.33 -35.04
C SER A 368 -18.91 6.73 -33.96
N PHE A 369 -19.97 7.46 -34.30
CA PHE A 369 -21.04 7.80 -33.36
C PHE A 369 -22.28 6.95 -33.59
N GLU A 370 -22.80 6.34 -32.52
CA GLU A 370 -24.06 5.61 -32.52
C GLU A 370 -25.11 6.37 -31.70
N PRO A 371 -26.18 6.90 -32.35
CA PRO A 371 -27.26 7.58 -31.64
C PRO A 371 -28.01 6.62 -30.72
N TYR A 372 -28.13 7.00 -29.45
CA TYR A 372 -28.92 6.27 -28.47
C TYR A 372 -29.41 7.21 -27.39
N HIS A 373 -30.63 7.00 -26.89
CA HIS A 373 -31.18 7.86 -25.85
C HIS A 373 -30.45 7.61 -24.52
N LEU A 374 -29.50 8.50 -24.20
CA LEU A 374 -28.79 8.53 -22.92
C LEU A 374 -29.26 9.73 -22.09
N VAL A 375 -29.43 9.51 -20.80
CA VAL A 375 -29.81 10.55 -19.84
C VAL A 375 -28.53 11.17 -19.26
N LEU A 376 -28.05 12.24 -19.89
CA LEU A 376 -26.83 12.94 -19.48
C LEU A 376 -27.20 14.27 -18.80
N SER A 377 -26.87 14.41 -17.52
CA SER A 377 -27.01 15.68 -16.81
C SER A 377 -25.97 16.70 -17.31
N PRO A 378 -26.18 18.01 -17.11
CA PRO A 378 -25.16 19.02 -17.42
C PRO A 378 -23.81 18.77 -16.72
N SER A 379 -23.83 18.21 -15.50
CA SER A 379 -22.66 17.82 -14.70
C SER A 379 -21.91 16.58 -15.23
N ALA A 380 -22.49 15.84 -16.18
CA ALA A 380 -21.85 14.68 -16.79
C ALA A 380 -20.85 15.07 -17.87
N PHE A 381 -21.06 16.22 -18.52
CA PHE A 381 -20.23 16.68 -19.62
C PHE A 381 -18.88 17.20 -19.13
N LEU A 382 -17.84 16.85 -19.88
CA LEU A 382 -16.49 17.35 -19.67
C LEU A 382 -16.44 18.85 -19.99
N SER A 383 -15.54 19.58 -19.34
CA SER A 383 -15.39 21.02 -19.62
C SER A 383 -14.79 21.27 -21.01
N GLY A 384 -13.98 20.33 -21.52
CA GLY A 384 -13.17 20.51 -22.72
C GLY A 384 -11.95 21.39 -22.50
N ALA A 385 -11.78 21.93 -21.29
CA ALA A 385 -10.62 22.74 -20.95
C ALA A 385 -9.42 21.82 -20.69
N LYS A 386 -8.30 22.13 -21.35
CA LYS A 386 -7.04 21.50 -21.02
C LYS A 386 -6.65 21.89 -19.60
N ALA A 387 -6.66 20.92 -18.69
CA ALA A 387 -6.15 21.13 -17.34
C ALA A 387 -4.71 21.65 -17.43
N GLU A 388 -4.34 22.60 -16.57
CA GLU A 388 -2.93 22.94 -16.41
C GLU A 388 -2.17 21.68 -16.05
N ALA A 389 -1.04 21.44 -16.71
CA ALA A 389 -0.23 20.27 -16.44
C ALA A 389 0.18 20.29 -14.97
N GLU A 390 -0.38 19.38 -14.18
CA GLU A 390 -0.03 19.28 -12.78
C GLU A 390 1.43 18.83 -12.63
N LYS A 391 2.07 19.22 -11.52
CA LYS A 391 3.40 18.70 -11.18
C LYS A 391 3.33 17.17 -11.14
N LYS A 392 4.28 16.48 -11.80
CA LYS A 392 4.41 15.01 -11.74
C LYS A 392 4.39 14.49 -10.30
N ASN A 393 3.84 13.30 -10.12
CA ASN A 393 3.75 12.66 -8.80
C ASN A 393 5.07 11.93 -8.49
N GLU A 394 6.08 12.72 -8.14
CA GLU A 394 7.46 12.28 -7.97
C GLU A 394 8.07 12.88 -6.71
N TYR A 395 8.90 12.08 -6.05
CA TYR A 395 9.61 12.42 -4.84
C TYR A 395 11.11 12.49 -5.13
N ALA A 396 11.74 13.55 -4.62
CA ALA A 396 13.16 13.80 -4.75
C ALA A 396 13.88 13.49 -3.43
N TYR A 397 15.02 12.82 -3.53
CA TYR A 397 15.86 12.39 -2.42
C TYR A 397 17.34 12.70 -2.68
N VAL A 398 18.10 12.87 -1.60
CA VAL A 398 19.55 13.03 -1.60
C VAL A 398 20.18 12.18 -0.49
N GLY A 399 21.44 11.79 -0.65
CA GLY A 399 22.07 10.92 0.33
C GLY A 399 23.50 10.50 0.04
N THR A 400 23.87 9.35 0.62
CA THR A 400 25.24 8.82 0.62
C THR A 400 25.30 7.37 0.19
N VAL A 401 26.49 6.95 -0.26
CA VAL A 401 26.78 5.56 -0.64
C VAL A 401 27.73 4.93 0.37
N ALA A 402 27.49 3.66 0.71
CA ALA A 402 28.33 2.88 1.61
C ALA A 402 28.68 1.51 1.01
N LEU A 403 29.90 1.04 1.26
CA LEU A 403 30.36 -0.32 0.97
C LEU A 403 30.49 -1.10 2.27
N ASN A 404 29.74 -2.20 2.40
CA ASN A 404 29.64 -3.02 3.61
C ASN A 404 29.35 -2.20 4.88
N GLY A 405 28.52 -1.16 4.74
CA GLY A 405 28.16 -0.25 5.82
C GLY A 405 29.23 0.77 6.20
N LYS A 406 30.32 0.93 5.41
CA LYS A 406 31.26 2.04 5.52
C LYS A 406 30.98 3.05 4.40
N THR A 407 30.63 4.28 4.78
CA THR A 407 30.40 5.37 3.82
C THR A 407 31.64 5.64 2.97
N ILE A 408 31.42 5.88 1.68
CA ILE A 408 32.47 6.23 0.72
C ILE A 408 32.56 7.75 0.68
N ASN A 409 33.70 8.28 1.12
CA ASN A 409 33.92 9.73 1.19
C ASN A 409 34.02 10.35 -0.20
N GLY A 410 33.50 11.56 -0.37
CA GLY A 410 33.55 12.29 -1.63
C GLY A 410 32.54 11.83 -2.69
N VAL A 411 31.66 10.87 -2.35
CA VAL A 411 30.58 10.42 -3.22
C VAL A 411 29.23 10.74 -2.58
N THR A 412 28.38 11.47 -3.31
CA THR A 412 26.99 11.74 -2.93
C THR A 412 26.05 11.16 -3.97
N CYS A 413 24.78 11.00 -3.62
CA CYS A 413 23.77 10.47 -4.53
C CYS A 413 22.45 11.23 -4.45
N SER A 414 21.67 11.16 -5.52
CA SER A 414 20.33 11.73 -5.58
C SER A 414 19.39 10.90 -6.46
N VAL A 415 18.09 11.04 -6.20
CA VAL A 415 17.01 10.54 -7.06
C VAL A 415 16.01 11.68 -7.16
N SER A 416 15.60 12.08 -8.36
CA SER A 416 14.69 13.24 -8.53
C SER A 416 13.26 12.84 -8.91
N ASP A 417 13.06 11.59 -9.32
CA ASP A 417 11.87 11.12 -10.01
C ASP A 417 11.36 9.78 -9.42
N MET A 418 11.32 9.63 -8.09
CA MET A 418 10.79 8.41 -7.47
C MET A 418 9.25 8.46 -7.39
N THR A 419 8.53 7.45 -7.89
CA THR A 419 7.05 7.47 -7.91
C THR A 419 6.38 6.77 -6.72
N LEU A 420 7.09 5.87 -6.03
CA LEU A 420 6.56 5.02 -4.93
C LEU A 420 5.34 4.15 -5.26
N THR A 421 4.89 4.12 -6.51
CA THR A 421 3.85 3.24 -7.04
C THR A 421 4.30 1.79 -7.10
N SER A 422 3.39 0.85 -7.36
CA SER A 422 3.71 -0.58 -7.31
C SER A 422 4.67 -1.03 -8.43
N GLU A 423 4.70 -0.30 -9.53
CA GLU A 423 5.71 -0.36 -10.58
C GLU A 423 6.18 1.06 -10.93
N GLY A 424 7.35 1.19 -11.55
CA GLY A 424 7.79 2.42 -12.18
C GLY A 424 9.28 2.43 -12.48
N SER A 425 9.83 3.62 -12.64
CA SER A 425 11.28 3.83 -12.75
C SER A 425 11.72 5.09 -12.03
N CYS A 426 12.98 5.10 -11.61
CA CYS A 426 13.65 6.31 -11.13
C CYS A 426 15.09 6.35 -11.65
N THR A 427 15.70 7.53 -11.61
CA THR A 427 17.08 7.75 -12.01
C THR A 427 17.94 7.99 -10.79
N LEU A 428 18.86 7.06 -10.52
CA LEU A 428 19.87 7.22 -9.49
C LEU A 428 21.06 7.99 -10.06
N ALA A 429 21.25 9.22 -9.59
CA ALA A 429 22.44 10.00 -9.89
C ALA A 429 23.49 9.84 -8.79
N LEU A 430 24.72 9.53 -9.19
CA LEU A 430 25.90 9.45 -8.35
C LEU A 430 26.87 10.57 -8.73
N HIS A 431 27.40 11.26 -7.74
CA HIS A 431 28.25 12.44 -7.94
C HIS A 431 29.60 12.25 -7.23
N CYS A 432 30.69 12.55 -7.91
CA CYS A 432 32.03 12.58 -7.33
C CYS A 432 32.83 13.75 -7.94
N GLY A 433 33.10 14.80 -7.14
CA GLY A 433 33.63 16.06 -7.66
C GLY A 433 32.67 16.67 -8.68
N ASP A 434 33.18 16.99 -9.87
CA ASP A 434 32.39 17.54 -10.98
C ASP A 434 31.75 16.44 -11.88
N GLU A 435 32.09 15.17 -11.65
CA GLU A 435 31.56 14.06 -12.45
C GLU A 435 30.23 13.55 -11.89
N THR A 436 29.26 13.31 -12.78
CA THR A 436 27.95 12.74 -12.44
C THR A 436 27.63 11.57 -13.36
N LYS A 437 27.17 10.46 -12.78
CA LYS A 437 26.67 9.28 -13.51
C LYS A 437 25.22 9.01 -13.13
N SER A 438 24.38 8.78 -14.13
CA SER A 438 22.95 8.57 -13.96
C SER A 438 22.58 7.17 -14.39
N ILE A 439 22.02 6.39 -13.47
CA ILE A 439 21.64 4.99 -13.68
C ILE A 439 20.12 4.88 -13.54
N PRO A 440 19.37 4.74 -14.63
CA PRO A 440 17.96 4.36 -14.59
C PRO A 440 17.76 3.01 -13.87
N LEU A 441 16.76 2.97 -12.99
CA LEU A 441 16.35 1.80 -12.24
C LEU A 441 14.87 1.53 -12.51
N TYR A 442 14.54 0.33 -12.97
CA TYR A 442 13.16 -0.15 -13.01
C TYR A 442 12.79 -0.79 -11.67
N LEU A 443 11.63 -0.42 -11.14
CA LEU A 443 11.16 -0.81 -9.83
C LEU A 443 9.84 -1.56 -9.92
N VAL A 444 9.75 -2.67 -9.22
CA VAL A 444 8.51 -3.43 -9.03
C VAL A 444 8.38 -3.84 -7.58
N THR A 445 7.18 -3.73 -7.02
CA THR A 445 6.94 -4.03 -5.61
C THR A 445 7.15 -5.51 -5.33
N MET A 446 7.82 -5.79 -4.21
CA MET A 446 7.98 -7.15 -3.71
C MET A 446 6.67 -7.61 -3.10
N TRP A 447 6.16 -8.74 -3.59
CA TRP A 447 4.92 -9.32 -3.08
C TRP A 447 4.98 -9.60 -1.58
N THR A 448 3.88 -9.26 -0.91
CA THR A 448 3.64 -9.52 0.50
C THR A 448 2.28 -10.19 0.67
N TYR A 449 2.13 -11.07 1.64
CA TYR A 449 0.86 -11.76 1.93
C TYR A 449 0.07 -11.11 3.07
N MET A 450 0.54 -9.96 3.56
CA MET A 450 -0.10 -9.24 4.65
C MET A 450 -0.80 -7.99 4.18
N THR A 451 -1.92 -7.70 4.84
CA THR A 451 -2.66 -6.48 4.62
C THR A 451 -1.90 -5.27 5.16
N ARG A 452 -1.77 -4.23 4.35
CA ARG A 452 -1.23 -2.90 4.70
C ARG A 452 -2.24 -1.84 4.30
N TYR A 453 -2.18 -0.66 4.92
CA TYR A 453 -3.13 0.40 4.62
C TYR A 453 -2.62 1.29 3.47
N ASN A 454 -1.55 2.04 3.71
CA ASN A 454 -0.94 2.95 2.75
C ASN A 454 0.59 2.95 2.95
N PRO A 455 1.30 1.90 2.52
CA PRO A 455 2.72 1.72 2.82
C PRO A 455 3.55 2.91 2.34
N VAL A 456 4.66 3.17 3.02
CA VAL A 456 5.46 4.41 3.04
C VAL A 456 4.82 5.51 3.89
N PHE A 457 3.52 5.77 3.74
CA PHE A 457 2.83 6.89 4.40
C PHE A 457 2.15 6.52 5.74
N ASP A 458 1.83 5.25 5.94
CA ASP A 458 1.27 4.73 7.20
C ASP A 458 2.35 4.23 8.19
N GLY A 459 3.62 4.44 7.86
CA GLY A 459 4.75 3.97 8.65
C GLY A 459 5.16 2.50 8.40
N THR A 460 4.44 1.76 7.55
CA THR A 460 4.87 0.46 7.06
C THR A 460 5.79 0.60 5.84
N PRO A 461 6.82 -0.26 5.67
CA PRO A 461 7.74 -0.18 4.54
C PRO A 461 7.11 -0.70 3.25
N LYS A 462 7.52 -0.10 2.12
CA LYS A 462 7.32 -0.65 0.78
C LYS A 462 8.67 -1.09 0.20
N SER A 463 8.77 -2.37 -0.11
CA SER A 463 9.99 -2.96 -0.68
C SER A 463 9.83 -3.23 -2.16
N PHE A 464 10.90 -3.05 -2.92
CA PHE A 464 10.94 -3.17 -4.37
C PHE A 464 12.09 -4.08 -4.79
N PHE A 465 11.86 -4.85 -5.84
CA PHE A 465 12.96 -5.28 -6.69
C PHE A 465 13.36 -4.13 -7.60
N ALA A 466 14.67 -3.99 -7.82
CA ALA A 466 15.26 -2.97 -8.68
C ALA A 466 16.11 -3.64 -9.77
N THR A 467 15.98 -3.18 -11.02
CA THR A 467 16.78 -3.62 -12.16
C THR A 467 17.44 -2.41 -12.82
N PRO A 468 18.78 -2.31 -12.81
CA PRO A 468 19.47 -1.17 -13.41
C PRO A 468 19.54 -1.32 -14.94
N HIS A 469 19.50 -0.18 -15.64
CA HIS A 469 19.64 -0.11 -17.09
C HIS A 469 20.70 0.92 -17.45
N PHE A 470 21.78 0.49 -18.08
CA PHE A 470 22.94 1.33 -18.38
C PHE A 470 23.79 0.72 -19.52
N SER A 471 24.69 1.52 -20.08
CA SER A 471 25.79 1.09 -20.95
C SER A 471 27.12 1.09 -20.18
N GLU A 472 28.15 0.44 -20.71
CA GLU A 472 29.47 0.43 -20.05
C GLU A 472 29.99 1.85 -19.79
N ALA A 473 29.76 2.79 -20.72
CA ALA A 473 30.15 4.18 -20.58
C ALA A 473 29.45 4.91 -19.41
N ASP A 474 28.24 4.49 -19.04
CA ASP A 474 27.47 5.08 -17.93
C ASP A 474 28.03 4.66 -16.56
N ILE A 475 28.84 3.59 -16.51
CA ILE A 475 29.47 3.09 -15.28
C ILE A 475 30.99 3.23 -15.28
N SER A 476 31.59 3.83 -16.31
CA SER A 476 33.03 4.14 -16.34
C SER A 476 33.29 5.59 -15.92
N SER A 477 34.38 5.81 -15.19
CA SER A 477 34.77 7.11 -14.64
C SER A 477 36.28 7.35 -14.75
N GLN A 478 36.70 8.61 -14.87
CA GLN A 478 38.14 8.96 -14.83
C GLN A 478 38.69 8.94 -13.40
N ASN A 479 37.82 9.16 -12.41
CA ASN A 479 38.18 9.02 -11.00
C ASN A 479 38.19 7.54 -10.62
N GLU A 480 39.35 7.00 -10.23
CA GLU A 480 39.55 5.57 -9.90
C GLU A 480 38.63 5.08 -8.77
N THR A 481 38.39 5.91 -7.75
CA THR A 481 37.51 5.55 -6.62
C THR A 481 36.06 5.46 -7.08
N PHE A 482 35.65 6.39 -7.94
CA PHE A 482 34.30 6.43 -8.47
C PHE A 482 34.06 5.32 -9.51
N ASP A 483 35.05 5.02 -10.34
CA ASP A 483 35.04 3.90 -11.30
C ASP A 483 34.91 2.55 -10.59
N ALA A 484 35.73 2.32 -9.56
CA ALA A 484 35.66 1.11 -8.74
C ALA A 484 34.31 0.94 -8.03
N LEU A 485 33.70 2.05 -7.56
CA LEU A 485 32.34 2.05 -7.02
C LEU A 485 31.34 1.61 -8.08
N LEU A 486 31.35 2.24 -9.26
CA LEU A 486 30.37 2.01 -10.31
C LEU A 486 30.45 0.58 -10.83
N HIS A 487 31.64 0.10 -11.19
CA HIS A 487 31.84 -1.29 -11.63
C HIS A 487 31.58 -2.29 -10.49
N GLY A 488 31.88 -1.96 -9.24
CA GLY A 488 31.56 -2.81 -8.09
C GLY A 488 30.06 -2.93 -7.81
N ALA A 489 29.33 -1.83 -7.91
CA ALA A 489 27.90 -1.77 -7.64
C ALA A 489 27.05 -2.29 -8.81
N PHE A 490 27.44 -2.00 -10.05
CA PHE A 490 26.63 -2.25 -11.25
C PHE A 490 27.25 -3.22 -12.24
N GLY A 491 28.56 -3.49 -12.20
CA GLY A 491 29.24 -4.34 -13.19
C GLY A 491 28.54 -5.68 -13.43
N GLY A 492 28.24 -5.97 -14.69
CA GLY A 492 27.53 -7.19 -15.12
C GLY A 492 26.03 -7.25 -14.78
N LYS A 493 25.43 -6.17 -14.26
CA LYS A 493 24.02 -6.14 -13.83
C LYS A 493 23.08 -5.39 -14.76
N ASN A 494 23.56 -4.90 -15.90
CA ASN A 494 22.71 -4.21 -16.87
C ASN A 494 21.56 -5.11 -17.32
N LEU A 495 20.32 -4.68 -17.05
CA LEU A 495 19.09 -5.44 -17.30
C LEU A 495 19.05 -6.82 -16.63
N ASP A 496 19.91 -7.07 -15.64
CA ASP A 496 19.89 -8.29 -14.85
C ASP A 496 18.73 -8.24 -13.85
N LEU A 497 17.77 -9.13 -14.07
CA LEU A 497 16.46 -9.12 -13.42
C LEU A 497 16.60 -9.13 -11.89
N PHE A 498 16.14 -8.05 -11.27
CA PHE A 498 16.06 -7.91 -9.81
C PHE A 498 17.41 -8.07 -9.09
N SER A 499 18.48 -7.62 -9.77
CA SER A 499 19.85 -7.63 -9.25
C SER A 499 20.09 -6.68 -8.05
N ALA A 500 19.10 -5.86 -7.71
CA ALA A 500 19.09 -4.98 -6.55
C ALA A 500 17.71 -4.95 -5.86
N THR A 501 17.67 -4.39 -4.66
CA THR A 501 16.42 -4.10 -3.95
C THR A 501 16.36 -2.64 -3.53
N ALA A 502 15.14 -2.15 -3.31
CA ALA A 502 14.91 -0.88 -2.65
C ALA A 502 13.91 -1.06 -1.50
N THR A 503 13.97 -0.22 -0.47
CA THR A 503 12.93 -0.12 0.55
C THR A 503 12.69 1.35 0.90
N ALA A 504 11.43 1.77 0.79
CA ALA A 504 10.95 3.08 1.17
C ALA A 504 10.15 3.02 2.47
N TRP A 505 10.37 3.99 3.35
CA TRP A 505 9.66 4.13 4.62
C TRP A 505 9.67 5.60 5.03
N GLY A 506 8.50 6.24 5.08
CA GLY A 506 8.38 7.69 5.26
C GLY A 506 9.29 8.46 4.29
N PRO A 507 10.06 9.46 4.76
CA PRO A 507 10.94 10.25 3.91
C PRO A 507 12.26 9.52 3.57
N TYR A 508 12.40 8.23 3.85
CA TYR A 508 13.64 7.48 3.64
C TYR A 508 13.50 6.47 2.50
N LEU A 509 14.56 6.34 1.72
CA LEU A 509 14.70 5.36 0.63
C LEU A 509 16.08 4.72 0.72
N ILE A 510 16.14 3.39 0.63
CA ILE A 510 17.40 2.65 0.68
C ILE A 510 17.47 1.71 -0.51
N PHE A 511 18.52 1.81 -1.32
CA PHE A 511 18.86 0.80 -2.30
C PHE A 511 19.98 -0.10 -1.79
N THR A 512 19.89 -1.39 -2.09
CA THR A 512 20.92 -2.37 -1.80
C THR A 512 21.32 -3.11 -3.07
N PHE A 513 22.62 -3.08 -3.39
CA PHE A 513 23.22 -3.75 -4.53
C PHE A 513 24.22 -4.80 -4.05
N GLY A 514 24.14 -6.01 -4.63
CA GLY A 514 25.05 -7.10 -4.26
C GLY A 514 24.77 -7.69 -2.87
N LYS A 515 25.76 -8.40 -2.33
CA LYS A 515 25.71 -9.06 -1.03
C LYS A 515 27.09 -8.97 -0.38
N LYS A 516 27.15 -9.07 0.95
CA LYS A 516 28.43 -9.07 1.69
C LYS A 516 29.35 -10.20 1.18
N PRO A 517 30.67 -9.95 1.03
CA PRO A 517 31.42 -8.74 1.42
C PRO A 517 31.51 -7.66 0.32
N ASN A 518 30.61 -7.63 -0.67
CA ASN A 518 30.55 -6.60 -1.72
C ASN A 518 29.15 -5.98 -1.79
N GLU A 519 28.61 -5.61 -0.63
CA GLU A 519 27.29 -4.99 -0.50
C GLU A 519 27.42 -3.48 -0.58
N TYR A 520 26.76 -2.87 -1.56
CA TYR A 520 26.65 -1.42 -1.65
C TYR A 520 25.27 -0.98 -1.19
N THR A 521 25.22 -0.03 -0.26
CA THR A 521 23.98 0.54 0.26
C THR A 521 23.93 2.02 -0.06
N ILE A 522 22.84 2.46 -0.67
CA ILE A 522 22.57 3.86 -0.98
C ILE A 522 21.46 4.30 -0.05
N SER A 523 21.78 5.18 0.90
CA SER A 523 20.83 5.69 1.89
C SER A 523 20.43 7.10 1.53
N LEU A 524 19.15 7.30 1.24
CA LEU A 524 18.58 8.52 0.72
C LEU A 524 17.51 9.06 1.68
N ARG A 525 17.46 10.39 1.83
CA ARG A 525 16.40 11.10 2.53
C ARG A 525 15.74 12.10 1.59
N ALA A 526 14.42 12.24 1.71
CA ALA A 526 13.64 13.18 0.94
C ALA A 526 14.20 14.60 1.09
N THR A 527 14.23 15.33 -0.03
CA THR A 527 14.51 16.77 -0.03
C THR A 527 13.46 17.53 0.77
N LYS A 528 13.75 18.77 1.16
CA LYS A 528 12.83 19.60 1.96
C LYS A 528 11.43 19.69 1.33
N ASP A 529 11.37 19.83 0.01
CA ASP A 529 10.11 19.93 -0.72
C ASP A 529 9.32 18.63 -0.66
N SER A 530 9.99 17.49 -0.92
CA SER A 530 9.35 16.17 -0.85
C SER A 530 8.97 15.77 0.58
N GLU A 531 9.77 16.13 1.58
CA GLU A 531 9.48 15.87 3.00
C GLU A 531 8.21 16.61 3.47
N SER A 532 7.90 17.77 2.87
CA SER A 532 6.64 18.47 3.15
C SER A 532 5.42 17.71 2.62
N GLU A 533 5.53 17.11 1.43
CA GLU A 533 4.47 16.26 0.87
C GLU A 533 4.29 14.97 1.68
N PHE A 534 5.39 14.32 2.10
CA PHE A 534 5.31 13.18 3.02
C PHE A 534 4.54 13.52 4.29
N LYS A 535 4.79 14.68 4.90
CA LYS A 535 4.07 15.08 6.13
C LYS A 535 2.56 15.23 5.89
N LYS A 536 2.15 15.77 4.73
CA LYS A 536 0.73 15.89 4.36
C LYS A 536 0.10 14.51 4.17
N GLU A 537 0.74 13.64 3.38
CA GLU A 537 0.24 12.29 3.09
C GLU A 537 0.22 11.39 4.34
N MET A 538 1.25 11.48 5.19
CA MET A 538 1.31 10.77 6.47
C MET A 538 0.22 11.26 7.44
N ALA A 539 -0.06 12.57 7.48
CA ALA A 539 -1.16 13.11 8.28
C ALA A 539 -2.52 12.61 7.76
N ALA A 540 -2.73 12.57 6.45
CA ALA A 540 -3.93 12.01 5.84
C ALA A 540 -4.06 10.48 6.06
N SER A 541 -2.94 9.77 6.08
CA SER A 541 -2.89 8.31 6.30
C SER A 541 -3.00 7.92 7.77
N SER A 542 -2.73 8.85 8.70
CA SER A 542 -2.78 8.62 10.14
C SER A 542 -4.19 8.37 10.70
N VAL A 543 -5.22 8.49 9.86
CA VAL A 543 -6.64 8.20 10.19
C VAL A 543 -6.85 6.75 10.67
N GLN A 544 -5.90 5.84 10.44
CA GLN A 544 -5.92 4.46 10.97
C GLN A 544 -5.29 4.30 12.37
N ASN A 545 -4.73 5.34 12.97
CA ASN A 545 -4.45 5.38 14.40
C ASN A 545 -5.37 6.44 14.98
N GLU A 546 -6.50 6.05 15.59
CA GLU A 546 -7.36 7.01 16.30
C GLU A 546 -6.47 7.89 17.19
N ALA A 547 -6.35 9.17 16.83
CA ALA A 547 -5.60 10.12 17.61
C ALA A 547 -6.28 10.20 18.99
N LEU A 548 -5.48 10.09 20.05
CA LEU A 548 -5.99 10.19 21.42
C LEU A 548 -6.86 11.44 21.55
N ARG A 549 -8.03 11.27 22.15
CA ARG A 549 -8.97 12.36 22.34
C ARG A 549 -8.49 13.20 23.51
N THR A 550 -8.17 14.46 23.24
CA THR A 550 -7.53 15.36 24.20
C THR A 550 -8.55 16.14 25.01
N LEU A 551 -8.13 16.58 26.19
CA LEU A 551 -8.86 17.56 27.00
C LEU A 551 -8.42 18.98 26.62
N ASP A 552 -9.35 19.93 26.68
CA ASP A 552 -9.04 21.35 26.60
C ASP A 552 -8.53 21.83 27.96
N THR A 553 -7.21 21.96 28.07
CA THR A 553 -6.53 22.33 29.33
C THR A 553 -6.78 23.79 29.76
N ALA A 554 -7.32 24.63 28.87
CA ALA A 554 -7.70 26.01 29.21
C ALA A 554 -9.14 26.11 29.74
N LYS A 555 -9.98 25.11 29.45
CA LYS A 555 -11.40 25.10 29.82
C LYS A 555 -11.61 24.90 31.32
N THR A 556 -12.60 25.61 31.86
CA THR A 556 -13.20 25.28 33.16
C THR A 556 -14.42 24.41 32.88
N TYR A 557 -14.37 23.16 33.35
CA TYR A 557 -15.41 22.17 33.15
C TYR A 557 -16.46 22.26 34.26
N THR A 558 -17.72 21.99 33.90
CA THR A 558 -18.87 22.07 34.81
C THR A 558 -19.71 20.79 34.75
N ALA A 559 -20.77 20.69 35.55
CA ALA A 559 -21.68 19.55 35.54
C ALA A 559 -22.29 19.24 34.15
N SER A 560 -22.47 20.24 33.28
CA SER A 560 -22.97 20.02 31.91
C SER A 560 -21.96 19.35 30.98
N ASP A 561 -20.68 19.32 31.35
CA ASP A 561 -19.61 18.73 30.55
C ASP A 561 -19.34 17.25 30.90
N VAL A 562 -20.02 16.68 31.90
CA VAL A 562 -19.76 15.30 32.34
C VAL A 562 -19.95 14.29 31.20
N SER A 563 -20.97 14.47 30.36
CA SER A 563 -21.19 13.59 29.20
C SER A 563 -20.09 13.72 28.14
N LEU A 564 -19.48 14.90 28.00
CA LEU A 564 -18.31 15.09 27.12
C LEU A 564 -17.10 14.35 27.68
N LEU A 565 -16.85 14.43 29.00
CA LEU A 565 -15.77 13.71 29.66
C LEU A 565 -15.94 12.19 29.55
N ASP A 566 -17.17 11.68 29.71
CA ASP A 566 -17.47 10.25 29.51
C ASP A 566 -17.21 9.79 28.08
N ASN A 567 -17.52 10.64 27.08
CA ASN A 567 -17.22 10.34 25.69
C ASN A 567 -15.70 10.30 25.43
N ILE A 568 -14.96 11.32 25.87
CA ILE A 568 -13.49 11.36 25.73
C ILE A 568 -12.85 10.15 26.42
N ARG A 569 -13.33 9.78 27.60
CA ARG A 569 -12.90 8.58 28.34
C ARG A 569 -13.13 7.31 27.51
N GLN A 570 -14.35 7.12 27.01
CA GLN A 570 -14.72 5.94 26.22
C GLN A 570 -13.92 5.83 24.91
N GLU A 571 -13.72 6.95 24.20
CA GLU A 571 -12.91 6.97 22.99
C GLU A 571 -11.43 6.60 23.27
N ASN A 572 -10.86 7.09 24.38
CA ASN A 572 -9.49 6.70 24.76
C ASN A 572 -9.41 5.23 25.24
N GLU A 573 -10.44 4.67 25.87
CA GLU A 573 -10.50 3.23 26.19
C GLU A 573 -10.52 2.37 24.91
N ASN A 574 -11.26 2.81 23.89
CA ASN A 574 -11.27 2.18 22.58
C ASN A 574 -9.90 2.25 21.91
N ALA A 575 -9.26 3.42 21.93
CA ALA A 575 -7.91 3.62 21.39
C ALA A 575 -6.86 2.71 22.07
N ILE A 576 -6.97 2.48 23.38
CA ILE A 576 -6.12 1.52 24.10
C ILE A 576 -6.35 0.09 23.59
N ALA A 577 -7.61 -0.33 23.46
CA ALA A 577 -7.96 -1.66 23.01
C ALA A 577 -7.49 -1.91 21.57
N GLU A 578 -7.64 -0.91 20.70
CA GLU A 578 -7.19 -0.96 19.32
C GLU A 578 -5.66 -1.02 19.21
N ALA A 579 -4.93 -0.15 19.93
CA ALA A 579 -3.47 -0.16 19.93
C ALA A 579 -2.90 -1.51 20.41
N ASP A 580 -3.48 -2.11 21.45
CA ASP A 580 -3.10 -3.43 21.94
C ASP A 580 -3.42 -4.54 20.93
N ALA A 581 -4.59 -4.51 20.29
CA ALA A 581 -4.98 -5.45 19.26
C ALA A 581 -4.07 -5.35 18.01
N GLN A 582 -3.71 -4.14 17.61
CA GLN A 582 -2.82 -3.85 16.49
C GLN A 582 -1.40 -4.37 16.79
N MET A 583 -0.85 -4.06 17.97
CA MET A 583 0.46 -4.57 18.42
C MET A 583 0.48 -6.11 18.43
N LYS A 584 -0.54 -6.77 19.00
CA LYS A 584 -0.68 -8.24 18.99
C LYS A 584 -0.74 -8.80 17.57
N THR A 585 -1.41 -8.10 16.66
CA THR A 585 -1.50 -8.46 15.25
C THR A 585 -0.12 -8.40 14.59
N TYR A 586 0.63 -7.31 14.77
CA TYR A 586 1.99 -7.19 14.23
C TYR A 586 2.95 -8.23 14.80
N LEU A 587 2.88 -8.55 16.09
CA LEU A 587 3.66 -9.62 16.71
C LEU A 587 3.35 -10.99 16.11
N LYS A 588 2.06 -11.31 15.98
CA LYS A 588 1.60 -12.56 15.35
C LYS A 588 2.08 -12.65 13.91
N ASN A 589 2.01 -11.55 13.18
CA ASN A 589 2.42 -11.44 11.80
C ASN A 589 3.94 -11.60 11.62
N ALA A 590 4.74 -10.99 12.48
CA ALA A 590 6.18 -11.20 12.52
C ALA A 590 6.51 -12.69 12.78
N ALA A 591 5.86 -13.32 13.76
CA ALA A 591 6.04 -14.75 14.02
C ALA A 591 5.64 -15.64 12.84
N ARG A 592 4.50 -15.33 12.19
CA ARG A 592 4.04 -16.04 10.98
C ARG A 592 5.02 -15.89 9.83
N SER A 593 5.60 -14.70 9.65
CA SER A 593 6.59 -14.44 8.61
C SER A 593 7.89 -15.17 8.80
N GLU A 594 8.36 -15.28 10.04
CA GLU A 594 9.54 -16.08 10.37
C GLU A 594 9.30 -17.57 10.13
N LEU A 595 8.10 -18.06 10.48
CA LEU A 595 7.73 -19.44 10.22
C LEU A 595 7.62 -19.73 8.71
N SER A 596 7.00 -18.84 7.93
CA SER A 596 6.92 -18.95 6.47
C SER A 596 8.31 -18.93 5.83
N ARG A 597 9.21 -18.04 6.29
CA ARG A 597 10.61 -18.00 5.84
C ARG A 597 11.34 -19.30 6.14
N TRP A 598 11.18 -19.84 7.36
CA TRP A 598 11.79 -21.11 7.74
C TRP A 598 11.24 -22.30 6.92
N GLY A 599 9.92 -22.39 6.77
CA GLY A 599 9.27 -23.43 5.96
C GLY A 599 9.69 -23.36 4.50
N TYR A 600 9.80 -22.16 3.95
CA TYR A 600 10.33 -21.95 2.61
C TYR A 600 11.79 -22.38 2.48
N ASN A 601 12.65 -22.05 3.45
CA ASN A 601 14.06 -22.49 3.43
C ASN A 601 14.19 -24.02 3.41
N ILE A 602 13.31 -24.75 4.10
CA ILE A 602 13.26 -26.23 4.03
C ILE A 602 12.87 -26.69 2.63
N PHE A 603 11.79 -26.12 2.08
CA PHE A 603 11.35 -26.43 0.71
C PHE A 603 12.49 -26.17 -0.29
N ASP A 604 13.13 -25.00 -0.21
CA ASP A 604 14.23 -24.61 -1.09
C ASP A 604 15.41 -25.58 -0.95
N THR A 605 15.77 -25.97 0.28
CA THR A 605 16.81 -26.99 0.53
C THR A 605 16.45 -28.33 -0.09
N ILE A 606 15.22 -28.82 0.08
CA ILE A 606 14.76 -30.08 -0.50
C ILE A 606 14.81 -30.01 -2.03
N THR A 607 14.32 -28.92 -2.62
CA THR A 607 14.33 -28.76 -4.08
C THR A 607 15.73 -28.62 -4.65
N ALA A 608 16.67 -28.03 -3.91
CA ALA A 608 18.08 -27.96 -4.29
C ALA A 608 18.76 -29.34 -4.23
N VAL A 609 18.60 -30.07 -3.13
CA VAL A 609 19.19 -31.42 -2.96
C VAL A 609 18.63 -32.42 -3.98
N THR A 610 17.34 -32.30 -4.31
CA THR A 610 16.67 -33.15 -5.31
C THR A 610 16.82 -32.65 -6.76
N MET A 611 17.51 -31.51 -6.97
CA MET A 611 17.61 -30.82 -8.26
C MET A 611 16.25 -30.43 -8.90
N LEU A 612 15.15 -30.48 -8.15
CA LEU A 612 13.84 -30.02 -8.63
C LEU A 612 13.80 -28.53 -8.93
N ASN A 613 14.69 -27.73 -8.32
CA ASN A 613 14.90 -26.32 -8.64
C ASN A 613 15.43 -26.09 -10.07
N ARG A 614 15.83 -27.13 -10.80
CA ARG A 614 16.16 -27.07 -12.24
C ARG A 614 14.96 -27.35 -13.14
N VAL A 615 13.86 -27.84 -12.58
CA VAL A 615 12.67 -28.25 -13.31
C VAL A 615 11.60 -27.16 -13.27
N ASP A 616 11.21 -26.72 -14.46
CA ASP A 616 10.29 -25.60 -14.60
C ASP A 616 8.83 -26.00 -14.74
N VAL A 617 8.54 -27.28 -14.97
CA VAL A 617 7.18 -27.81 -14.96
C VAL A 617 7.03 -28.64 -13.67
N PRO A 618 6.24 -28.19 -12.67
CA PRO A 618 5.14 -27.22 -12.73
C PRO A 618 5.42 -25.89 -12.01
N LYS A 619 6.50 -25.18 -12.37
CA LYS A 619 7.01 -23.89 -11.86
C LYS A 619 7.90 -23.93 -10.60
N ILE A 620 8.49 -25.09 -10.25
CA ILE A 620 9.39 -25.19 -9.08
C ILE A 620 10.60 -24.27 -9.23
N LYS A 621 11.30 -24.32 -10.38
CA LYS A 621 12.42 -23.42 -10.68
C LYS A 621 12.04 -21.94 -10.51
N THR A 622 10.90 -21.51 -11.05
CA THR A 622 10.40 -20.14 -10.92
C THR A 622 10.22 -19.75 -9.46
N MET A 623 9.49 -20.56 -8.67
CA MET A 623 9.28 -20.30 -7.25
C MET A 623 10.61 -20.13 -6.51
N THR A 624 11.58 -21.03 -6.76
CA THR A 624 12.90 -21.01 -6.10
C THR A 624 13.82 -19.87 -6.53
N SER A 625 13.53 -19.18 -7.65
CA SER A 625 14.44 -18.14 -8.17
C SER A 625 14.45 -16.89 -7.29
N PHE A 626 13.28 -16.44 -6.83
CA PHE A 626 13.15 -15.22 -6.01
C PHE A 626 12.35 -15.43 -4.70
N GLY A 627 11.72 -16.60 -4.51
CA GLY A 627 10.89 -16.85 -3.33
C GLY A 627 11.65 -16.73 -2.00
N GLY A 628 12.92 -17.17 -1.94
CA GLY A 628 13.73 -17.03 -0.72
C GLY A 628 13.96 -15.58 -0.32
N GLN A 629 14.22 -14.71 -1.31
CA GLN A 629 14.40 -13.27 -1.11
C GLN A 629 13.10 -12.59 -0.69
N LEU A 630 11.97 -12.96 -1.31
CA LEU A 630 10.63 -12.46 -0.92
C LEU A 630 10.29 -12.84 0.53
N MET A 631 10.54 -14.09 0.92
CA MET A 631 10.25 -14.54 2.29
C MET A 631 11.16 -13.88 3.32
N ALA A 632 12.44 -13.67 2.99
CA ALA A 632 13.38 -12.95 3.84
C ALA A 632 12.95 -11.48 4.03
N GLN A 633 12.67 -10.76 2.93
CA GLN A 633 12.27 -9.36 2.99
C GLN A 633 10.97 -9.17 3.78
N ASN A 634 9.98 -10.05 3.58
CA ASN A 634 8.74 -10.02 4.36
C ASN A 634 9.03 -10.20 5.85
N ALA A 635 9.84 -11.19 6.23
CA ALA A 635 10.19 -11.40 7.64
C ALA A 635 10.93 -10.20 8.26
N ASP A 636 11.90 -9.63 7.54
CA ASP A 636 12.65 -8.47 8.02
C ASP A 636 11.76 -7.24 8.22
N ASN A 637 10.85 -6.97 7.27
CA ASN A 637 9.88 -5.87 7.37
C ASN A 637 8.96 -6.03 8.59
N PHE A 638 8.37 -7.22 8.80
CA PHE A 638 7.45 -7.41 9.93
C PHE A 638 8.17 -7.46 11.27
N LYS A 639 9.39 -7.99 11.31
CA LYS A 639 10.23 -7.91 12.49
C LYS A 639 10.50 -6.45 12.86
N PHE A 640 10.87 -5.61 11.89
CA PHE A 640 11.08 -4.18 12.12
C PHE A 640 9.83 -3.49 12.67
N ILE A 641 8.66 -3.67 12.03
CA ILE A 641 7.39 -3.08 12.48
C ILE A 641 7.04 -3.56 13.88
N SER A 642 7.09 -4.87 14.14
CA SER A 642 6.76 -5.42 15.46
C SER A 642 7.68 -4.91 16.57
N MET A 643 8.97 -4.69 16.27
CA MET A 643 9.90 -4.08 17.22
C MET A 643 9.55 -2.63 17.52
N PHE A 644 9.15 -1.86 16.50
CA PHE A 644 8.71 -0.47 16.67
C PHE A 644 7.41 -0.40 17.50
N GLU A 645 6.42 -1.24 17.18
CA GLU A 645 5.14 -1.27 17.88
C GLU A 645 5.28 -1.72 19.34
N LEU A 646 6.12 -2.73 19.61
CA LEU A 646 6.48 -3.10 20.98
C LEU A 646 7.10 -1.95 21.78
N TYR A 647 7.81 -1.06 21.11
CA TYR A 647 8.46 0.10 21.73
C TYR A 647 7.47 1.26 21.94
N ALA A 648 6.69 1.61 20.92
CA ALA A 648 5.85 2.81 20.93
C ALA A 648 4.49 2.63 21.62
N THR A 649 3.87 1.46 21.49
CA THR A 649 2.50 1.21 21.98
C THR A 649 2.34 1.34 23.50
N PRO A 650 3.29 0.89 24.35
CA PRO A 650 3.21 1.12 25.79
C PRO A 650 3.09 2.61 26.15
N TYR A 651 3.76 3.49 25.42
CA TYR A 651 3.71 4.93 25.62
C TYR A 651 2.39 5.54 25.13
N LYS A 652 1.86 5.08 23.99
CA LYS A 652 0.51 5.46 23.53
C LYS A 652 -0.55 5.10 24.57
N ILE A 653 -0.50 3.87 25.09
CA ILE A 653 -1.42 3.39 26.13
C ILE A 653 -1.25 4.21 27.43
N SER A 654 -0.01 4.52 27.82
CA SER A 654 0.24 5.32 29.01
C SER A 654 -0.31 6.75 28.89
N ALA A 655 -0.19 7.38 27.72
CA ALA A 655 -0.76 8.70 27.46
C ALA A 655 -2.30 8.68 27.48
N ALA A 656 -2.92 7.68 26.85
CA ALA A 656 -4.38 7.50 26.87
C ALA A 656 -4.91 7.29 28.29
N LYS A 657 -4.23 6.47 29.10
CA LYS A 657 -4.56 6.26 30.51
C LYS A 657 -4.46 7.54 31.32
N ASN A 658 -3.43 8.34 31.10
CA ASN A 658 -3.29 9.63 31.78
C ASN A 658 -4.46 10.58 31.47
N ILE A 659 -4.99 10.57 30.24
CA ILE A 659 -6.20 11.33 29.86
C ILE A 659 -7.44 10.77 30.57
N ILE A 660 -7.61 9.45 30.60
CA ILE A 660 -8.72 8.78 31.29
C ILE A 660 -8.71 9.10 32.79
N ASP A 661 -7.56 8.97 33.43
CA ASP A 661 -7.37 9.25 34.86
C ASP A 661 -7.68 10.73 35.17
N GLU A 662 -7.33 11.65 34.25
CA GLU A 662 -7.68 13.06 34.39
C GLU A 662 -9.17 13.33 34.17
N CYS A 663 -9.83 12.63 33.24
CA CYS A 663 -11.30 12.71 33.08
C CYS A 663 -12.01 12.27 34.37
N ASP A 664 -11.59 11.15 34.96
CA ASP A 664 -12.17 10.63 36.19
C ASP A 664 -11.89 11.58 37.38
N SER A 665 -10.68 12.14 37.47
CA SER A 665 -10.31 13.13 38.48
C SER A 665 -11.09 14.44 38.33
N LEU A 666 -11.26 14.93 37.10
CA LEU A 666 -12.08 16.11 36.79
C LEU A 666 -13.53 15.91 37.24
N LYS A 667 -14.13 14.76 36.92
CA LYS A 667 -15.52 14.45 37.32
C LYS A 667 -15.68 14.49 38.84
N ASN A 668 -14.73 13.91 39.58
CA ASN A 668 -14.75 13.96 41.04
C ASN A 668 -14.65 15.40 41.56
N ARG A 669 -13.71 16.20 41.04
CA ARG A 669 -13.58 17.61 41.42
C ARG A 669 -14.83 18.43 41.08
N ILE A 670 -15.42 18.24 39.90
CA ILE A 670 -16.68 18.90 39.50
C ILE A 670 -17.82 18.52 40.45
N ALA A 671 -17.91 17.26 40.88
CA ALA A 671 -18.92 16.82 41.84
C ALA A 671 -18.74 17.48 43.22
N GLU A 672 -17.51 17.79 43.62
CA GLU A 672 -17.19 18.45 44.89
C GLU A 672 -17.37 19.97 44.85
N THR A 673 -16.94 20.64 43.77
CA THR A 673 -16.83 22.12 43.70
C THR A 673 -17.80 22.76 42.70
N GLY A 674 -18.59 21.98 41.96
CA GLY A 674 -19.49 22.43 40.89
C GLY A 674 -18.80 22.77 39.56
N SER A 675 -17.52 23.11 39.60
CA SER A 675 -16.67 23.32 38.42
C SER A 675 -15.19 23.10 38.74
N ALA A 676 -14.42 22.61 37.77
CA ALA A 676 -12.99 22.33 37.94
C ALA A 676 -12.20 22.54 36.64
N LYS A 677 -10.88 22.73 36.77
CA LYS A 677 -9.93 22.71 35.66
C LYS A 677 -9.12 21.41 35.67
N THR A 678 -8.45 21.13 34.56
CA THR A 678 -7.46 20.05 34.51
C THR A 678 -6.35 20.32 35.53
N ASP A 679 -5.73 19.27 36.05
CA ASP A 679 -4.55 19.35 36.92
C ASP A 679 -3.45 20.20 36.25
N GLU A 680 -2.73 21.01 37.03
CA GLU A 680 -1.73 21.95 36.48
C GLU A 680 -0.56 21.23 35.79
N PHE A 681 -0.22 20.02 36.25
CA PHE A 681 0.81 19.17 35.67
C PHE A 681 0.26 18.26 34.56
N PHE A 682 -1.05 18.16 34.38
CA PHE A 682 -1.62 17.36 33.28
C PHE A 682 -1.28 17.99 31.92
N LYS A 683 -0.89 17.13 30.98
CA LYS A 683 -0.67 17.47 29.57
C LYS A 683 -1.18 16.32 28.71
N ASN A 684 -1.71 16.63 27.53
CA ASN A 684 -2.29 15.62 26.64
C ASN A 684 -1.22 14.76 25.95
N THR A 685 -0.03 15.32 25.72
CA THR A 685 1.04 14.66 24.97
C THR A 685 2.39 14.77 25.66
N TYR A 686 3.31 13.85 25.36
CA TYR A 686 4.70 13.95 25.85
C TYR A 686 5.43 15.18 25.31
N GLY A 687 5.06 15.67 24.12
CA GLY A 687 5.55 16.95 23.58
C GLY A 687 5.22 18.13 24.50
N GLU A 688 3.96 18.23 24.92
CA GLU A 688 3.51 19.27 25.86
C GLU A 688 4.20 19.19 27.23
N TYR A 689 4.56 17.99 27.68
CA TYR A 689 5.38 17.80 28.89
C TYR A 689 6.80 18.37 28.71
N PHE A 690 7.44 18.16 27.56
CA PHE A 690 8.74 18.78 27.26
C PHE A 690 8.64 20.30 27.11
N ASP A 691 7.55 20.81 26.53
CA ASP A 691 7.28 22.25 26.42
C ASP A 691 7.11 22.89 27.79
N ALA A 692 6.40 22.23 28.72
CA ALA A 692 6.22 22.68 30.09
C ALA A 692 7.55 22.75 30.88
N LEU A 693 8.51 21.89 30.55
CA LEU A 693 9.88 21.94 31.11
C LEU A 693 10.80 22.95 30.41
N HIS A 694 10.32 23.63 29.36
CA HIS A 694 11.11 24.52 28.51
C HIS A 694 12.35 23.85 27.90
N ILE A 695 12.32 22.53 27.70
CA ILE A 695 13.41 21.80 27.04
C ILE A 695 13.32 22.09 25.53
N PRO A 696 14.32 22.70 24.88
CA PRO A 696 14.22 23.05 23.45
C PRO A 696 13.99 21.84 22.54
N ASP A 697 13.34 22.05 21.39
CA ASP A 697 13.22 21.03 20.34
C ASP A 697 14.58 20.58 19.78
N LEU A 698 15.59 21.46 19.87
CA LEU A 698 16.96 21.25 19.44
C LEU A 698 17.92 21.92 20.43
N THR A 699 18.84 21.13 20.97
CA THR A 699 19.95 21.59 21.81
C THR A 699 21.28 21.17 21.19
N TYR A 700 22.23 22.10 21.12
CA TYR A 700 23.61 21.82 20.69
C TYR A 700 24.49 21.60 21.92
N GLY A 701 25.48 20.73 21.82
CA GLY A 701 26.39 20.49 22.92
C GLY A 701 27.55 19.59 22.52
N THR A 702 28.20 18.99 23.52
CA THR A 702 29.32 18.08 23.27
C THR A 702 29.22 16.78 24.07
N VAL A 703 29.57 15.66 23.45
CA VAL A 703 29.71 14.37 24.13
C VAL A 703 31.19 14.05 24.35
N THR A 704 31.53 13.65 25.58
CA THR A 704 32.91 13.23 25.92
C THR A 704 32.96 11.71 26.01
N TYR A 705 33.78 11.09 25.17
CA TYR A 705 34.01 9.65 25.18
C TYR A 705 35.50 9.33 25.02
N LYS A 706 36.04 8.43 25.86
CA LYS A 706 37.47 8.06 25.88
C LYS A 706 38.42 9.27 25.86
N LYS A 707 38.08 10.33 26.61
CA LYS A 707 38.82 11.61 26.67
C LYS A 707 38.83 12.44 25.37
N LYS A 708 38.05 12.05 24.35
CA LYS A 708 37.79 12.86 23.14
C LYS A 708 36.43 13.53 23.24
N ARG A 709 36.33 14.75 22.74
CA ARG A 709 35.11 15.58 22.73
C ARG A 709 34.58 15.64 21.30
N TYR A 710 33.28 15.42 21.15
CA TYR A 710 32.59 15.46 19.86
C TYR A 710 31.41 16.43 19.95
N GLU A 711 31.19 17.21 18.90
CA GLU A 711 29.98 18.02 18.77
C GLU A 711 28.75 17.12 18.64
N THR A 712 27.68 17.47 19.32
CA THR A 712 26.43 16.70 19.36
C THR A 712 25.22 17.62 19.27
N THR A 713 24.12 17.07 18.76
CA THR A 713 22.80 17.70 18.80
C THR A 713 21.82 16.77 19.49
N ILE A 714 20.94 17.31 20.31
CA ILE A 714 19.83 16.58 20.92
C ILE A 714 18.54 17.17 20.35
N ARG A 715 17.67 16.31 19.83
CA ARG A 715 16.39 16.70 19.24
C ARG A 715 15.24 15.88 19.78
N ARG A 716 14.05 16.46 19.91
CA ARG A 716 12.83 15.69 20.19
C ARG A 716 12.50 14.77 19.01
N ILE A 717 12.06 13.54 19.30
CA ILE A 717 11.76 12.52 18.26
C ILE A 717 10.34 12.67 17.74
N SER A 718 9.38 12.74 18.67
CA SER A 718 7.94 12.82 18.39
C SER A 718 7.22 13.35 19.64
N ALA A 719 6.12 14.07 19.46
CA ALA A 719 5.23 14.46 20.55
C ALA A 719 4.58 13.25 21.26
N SER A 720 4.56 12.09 20.61
CA SER A 720 3.95 10.85 21.11
C SER A 720 4.90 9.95 21.91
N LEU A 721 6.18 10.31 22.03
CA LEU A 721 7.18 9.52 22.72
C LEU A 721 7.90 10.37 23.77
N PRO A 722 8.11 9.85 24.99
CA PRO A 722 8.92 10.52 26.00
C PRO A 722 10.41 10.28 25.73
N ALA A 723 10.89 10.73 24.56
CA ALA A 723 12.25 10.43 24.13
C ALA A 723 12.89 11.54 23.29
N LEU A 724 14.19 11.72 23.52
CA LEU A 724 15.08 12.62 22.77
C LEU A 724 16.06 11.78 21.95
N ARG A 725 16.48 12.28 20.79
CA ARG A 725 17.54 11.70 19.97
C ARG A 725 18.77 12.56 20.05
N MET A 726 19.85 11.99 20.54
CA MET A 726 21.18 12.56 20.47
C MET A 726 21.88 12.07 19.20
N GLU A 727 22.36 13.00 18.38
CA GLU A 727 23.18 12.74 17.19
C GLU A 727 24.56 13.37 17.38
N TYR A 728 25.62 12.60 17.19
CA TYR A 728 26.98 13.13 17.10
C TYR A 728 27.73 12.51 15.93
N ALA A 729 28.69 13.23 15.39
CA ALA A 729 29.57 12.73 14.33
C ALA A 729 31.00 12.58 14.87
N ASP A 730 31.61 11.41 14.65
CA ASP A 730 33.07 11.31 14.67
C ASP A 730 33.66 11.62 13.29
N GLU A 731 34.99 11.60 13.14
CA GLU A 731 35.71 11.86 11.87
C GLU A 731 35.27 10.95 10.69
N THR A 732 34.49 9.89 10.96
CA THR A 732 34.15 8.86 9.98
C THR A 732 32.67 8.53 9.88
N ASN A 733 31.84 8.79 10.90
CA ASN A 733 30.44 8.36 10.93
C ASN A 733 29.55 9.25 11.82
N ALA A 734 28.35 9.57 11.33
CA ALA A 734 27.25 10.04 12.17
C ALA A 734 26.67 8.89 13.00
N GLN A 735 26.33 9.17 14.26
CA GLN A 735 25.80 8.19 15.23
C GLN A 735 24.54 8.74 15.90
N SER A 736 23.64 7.84 16.33
CA SER A 736 22.41 8.24 17.04
C SER A 736 22.11 7.38 18.26
N VAL A 737 21.76 8.05 19.36
CA VAL A 737 21.32 7.46 20.62
C VAL A 737 19.95 8.05 20.97
N ILE A 738 18.97 7.19 21.20
CA ILE A 738 17.69 7.57 21.80
C ILE A 738 17.86 7.57 23.33
N ILE A 739 17.48 8.68 23.94
CA ILE A 739 17.40 8.93 25.38
C ILE A 739 15.92 8.92 25.73
N GLU A 740 15.49 7.88 26.44
CA GLU A 740 14.10 7.63 26.76
C GLU A 740 13.84 7.91 28.24
N PHE A 741 12.68 8.51 28.54
CA PHE A 741 12.24 8.91 29.86
C PHE A 741 11.05 8.02 30.27
N PRO A 742 11.28 6.83 30.86
CA PRO A 742 10.22 5.84 31.09
C PRO A 742 9.12 6.31 32.04
N SER A 743 9.44 7.30 32.89
CA SER A 743 8.57 7.82 33.95
C SER A 743 8.38 9.33 33.85
N LEU A 744 8.45 9.92 32.64
CA LEU A 744 8.40 11.38 32.44
C LEU A 744 7.23 12.07 33.16
N ILE A 745 6.03 11.50 33.07
CA ILE A 745 4.82 12.06 33.70
C ILE A 745 4.99 12.12 35.23
N ASP A 746 5.50 11.06 35.84
CA ASP A 746 5.72 10.99 37.29
C ASP A 746 6.89 11.88 37.73
N ASP A 747 7.95 11.98 36.90
CA ASP A 747 9.12 12.79 37.20
C ASP A 747 8.79 14.29 37.21
N ILE A 748 7.90 14.75 36.32
CA ILE A 748 7.42 16.14 36.30
C ILE A 748 6.60 16.48 37.54
N LYS A 749 5.73 15.57 37.99
CA LYS A 749 4.91 15.76 39.21
C LYS A 749 5.74 15.90 40.49
N LYS A 750 7.01 15.48 40.50
CA LYS A 750 7.90 15.64 41.66
C LYS A 750 8.37 17.08 41.86
N GLY A 751 8.22 17.96 40.87
CA GLY A 751 8.53 19.39 40.98
C GLY A 751 9.98 19.70 41.39
N GLN A 752 10.95 18.93 40.91
CA GLN A 752 12.38 19.13 41.24
C GLN A 752 13.01 20.24 40.39
N ASP A 753 13.77 21.12 41.02
CA ASP A 753 14.60 22.15 40.37
C ASP A 753 16.06 22.00 40.81
N PRO A 754 17.01 21.64 39.92
CA PRO A 754 16.81 21.39 38.48
C PRO A 754 16.04 20.10 38.19
N PHE A 755 15.30 20.07 37.08
CA PHE A 755 14.54 18.89 36.65
C PHE A 755 15.48 17.70 36.48
N THR A 756 15.18 16.60 37.15
CA THR A 756 16.00 15.39 37.12
C THR A 756 15.14 14.16 36.85
N ALA A 757 15.51 13.39 35.82
CA ALA A 757 14.80 12.18 35.42
C ALA A 757 15.74 10.99 35.22
N SER A 758 15.23 9.80 35.51
CA SER A 758 15.91 8.55 35.14
C SER A 758 15.67 8.25 33.67
N VAL A 759 16.74 8.00 32.92
CA VAL A 759 16.66 7.72 31.48
C VAL A 759 17.23 6.35 31.13
N VAL A 760 16.74 5.78 30.04
CA VAL A 760 17.31 4.58 29.41
C VAL A 760 17.77 4.93 28.01
N PHE A 761 18.73 4.16 27.49
CA PHE A 761 19.36 4.47 26.21
C PHE A 761 19.14 3.36 25.19
N ARG A 762 18.83 3.76 23.95
CA ARG A 762 18.80 2.85 22.79
C ARG A 762 19.69 3.41 21.70
N THR A 763 20.35 2.54 20.94
CA THR A 763 21.20 2.97 19.84
C THR A 763 20.61 2.51 18.51
N ILE A 764 20.52 3.43 17.54
CA ILE A 764 20.21 3.10 16.15
C ILE A 764 21.53 3.18 15.40
N SER A 765 22.12 2.03 15.06
CA SER A 765 23.44 1.99 14.42
C SER A 765 23.56 0.80 13.47
N GLY A 766 24.03 1.05 12.25
CA GLY A 766 24.35 0.02 11.27
C GLY A 766 25.55 -0.84 11.69
N SER A 767 25.68 -2.03 11.08
CA SER A 767 26.74 -3.01 11.40
C SER A 767 28.18 -2.49 11.28
N GLY A 768 28.42 -1.42 10.51
CA GLY A 768 29.71 -0.75 10.35
C GLY A 768 30.05 0.29 11.42
N SER A 769 29.10 0.65 12.30
CA SER A 769 29.23 1.77 13.25
C SER A 769 30.38 1.61 14.23
N ALA A 770 31.01 2.74 14.57
CA ALA A 770 32.01 2.80 15.63
C ALA A 770 31.45 2.29 16.98
N PHE A 771 30.15 2.47 17.23
CA PHE A 771 29.45 1.99 18.44
C PHE A 771 29.53 0.48 18.64
N ILE A 772 29.35 -0.29 17.57
CA ILE A 772 29.42 -1.75 17.61
C ILE A 772 30.88 -2.19 17.75
N LYS A 773 31.77 -1.63 16.92
CA LYS A 773 33.20 -1.99 16.91
C LYS A 773 33.92 -1.68 18.21
N THR A 774 33.50 -0.63 18.91
CA THR A 774 34.12 -0.19 20.17
C THR A 774 33.39 -0.68 21.43
N GLY A 775 32.31 -1.46 21.28
CA GLY A 775 31.52 -2.00 22.39
C GLY A 775 30.63 -0.98 23.13
N ILE A 776 30.60 0.28 22.70
CA ILE A 776 29.79 1.36 23.29
C ILE A 776 28.31 1.01 23.27
N ARG A 777 27.83 0.42 22.16
CA ARG A 777 26.42 0.03 22.03
C ARG A 777 25.99 -0.85 23.20
N SER A 778 26.72 -1.92 23.45
CA SER A 778 26.43 -2.85 24.53
C SER A 778 26.58 -2.18 25.90
N TYR A 779 27.56 -1.28 26.05
CA TYR A 779 27.77 -0.53 27.30
C TYR A 779 26.59 0.40 27.64
N ILE A 780 26.15 1.21 26.69
CA ILE A 780 25.10 2.22 26.90
C ILE A 780 23.73 1.54 27.02
N MET A 781 23.42 0.55 26.17
CA MET A 781 22.14 -0.16 26.19
C MET A 781 21.94 -1.07 27.41
N SER A 782 23.02 -1.39 28.16
CA SER A 782 22.93 -2.22 29.38
C SER A 782 22.79 -1.39 30.66
N ARG A 783 22.67 -0.06 30.56
CA ARG A 783 22.69 0.86 31.70
C ARG A 783 21.56 1.86 31.64
N THR A 784 21.30 2.44 32.78
CA THR A 784 20.41 3.58 32.95
C THR A 784 21.25 4.84 33.13
N GLY A 785 20.65 6.00 32.91
CA GLY A 785 21.29 7.28 33.11
C GLY A 785 20.42 8.26 33.88
N THR A 786 20.99 9.44 34.08
CA THR A 786 20.29 10.58 34.66
C THR A 786 20.33 11.73 33.66
N TYR A 787 19.18 12.33 33.42
CA TYR A 787 19.03 13.57 32.68
C TYR A 787 18.73 14.69 33.66
N THR A 788 19.52 15.75 33.64
CA THR A 788 19.31 16.97 34.44
C THR A 788 19.16 18.17 33.52
N TRP A 789 18.16 19.00 33.79
CA TRP A 789 17.88 20.25 33.07
C TRP A 789 17.63 21.38 34.07
N ASP A 790 18.47 22.41 34.02
CA ASP A 790 18.40 23.58 34.90
C ASP A 790 17.78 24.82 34.24
N GLY A 791 17.13 24.65 33.09
CA GLY A 791 16.58 25.73 32.27
C GLY A 791 17.57 26.33 31.25
N LYS A 792 18.86 25.96 31.32
CA LYS A 792 19.90 26.46 30.42
C LYS A 792 20.76 25.34 29.83
N GLU A 793 21.20 24.41 30.66
CA GLU A 793 22.09 23.32 30.29
C GLU A 793 21.44 21.95 30.55
N ALA A 794 21.57 21.06 29.57
CA ALA A 794 21.17 19.66 29.71
C ALA A 794 22.41 18.81 30.01
N LYS A 795 22.40 18.11 31.14
CA LYS A 795 23.45 17.17 31.53
C LYS A 795 22.93 15.74 31.49
N ILE A 796 23.65 14.86 30.79
CA ILE A 796 23.29 13.44 30.66
C ILE A 796 24.45 12.59 31.16
N GLU A 797 24.17 11.76 32.17
CA GLU A 797 25.16 10.87 32.77
C GLU A 797 24.72 9.41 32.64
N VAL A 798 25.63 8.54 32.19
CA VAL A 798 25.39 7.08 32.12
C VAL A 798 25.87 6.45 33.44
N ASN A 799 24.94 5.93 34.24
CA ASN A 799 25.19 5.40 35.58
C ASN A 799 25.30 3.84 35.60
N LYS A 800 25.70 3.24 36.72
CA LYS A 800 25.85 1.76 36.85
C LYS A 800 24.51 1.02 36.66
N SER A 801 24.60 -0.26 36.25
CA SER A 801 23.46 -1.13 35.95
C SER A 801 22.51 -1.26 37.14
N LEU A 802 21.23 -0.93 36.95
CA LEU A 802 20.15 -1.43 37.80
C LEU A 802 20.14 -2.97 37.68
N THR A 803 20.15 -3.67 38.81
CA THR A 803 20.08 -5.14 38.89
C THR A 803 18.75 -5.71 38.39
N LYS A 804 17.76 -4.86 38.11
CA LYS A 804 16.57 -5.22 37.33
C LYS A 804 16.79 -4.86 35.86
N ARG A 805 17.05 -5.87 35.03
CA ARG A 805 16.78 -5.77 33.60
C ARG A 805 15.29 -5.47 33.43
N LEU A 806 14.95 -4.30 32.92
CA LEU A 806 13.64 -4.09 32.30
C LEU A 806 13.63 -4.91 31.02
N PRO A 807 12.82 -5.99 30.91
CA PRO A 807 12.90 -6.88 29.77
C PRO A 807 12.43 -6.16 28.51
N LEU A 808 13.32 -6.07 27.54
CA LEU A 808 13.03 -5.65 26.17
C LEU A 808 12.25 -6.71 25.38
N PHE A 809 12.25 -7.95 25.88
CA PHE A 809 11.53 -9.09 25.35
C PHE A 809 11.07 -9.97 26.52
N ALA A 810 9.84 -9.81 26.98
CA ALA A 810 9.20 -10.84 27.80
C ALA A 810 8.61 -11.87 26.84
N SER A 811 9.31 -12.99 26.61
CA SER A 811 8.62 -14.21 26.21
C SER A 811 7.67 -14.56 27.35
N GLY A 812 6.37 -14.58 27.08
CA GLY A 812 5.36 -14.95 28.07
C GLY A 812 5.68 -16.32 28.68
N LYS A 813 6.18 -16.29 29.92
CA LYS A 813 6.13 -17.33 30.94
C LYS A 813 6.49 -16.63 32.24
N ASP A 814 5.47 -16.08 32.89
CA ASP A 814 5.31 -15.96 34.34
C ASP A 814 4.24 -14.89 34.65
N ARG A 815 2.98 -15.28 34.47
CA ARG A 815 1.88 -15.17 35.44
C ARG A 815 0.62 -15.81 34.86
#